data_AF-A0AAN9UFI0-F1
#
_entry.id   AF-A0AAN9UFI0-F1
#
_cell.length_a   1.000
_cell.length_b   1.000
_cell.length_c   1.000
_cell.angle_alpha   90.00
_cell.angle_beta   90.00
_cell.angle_gamma   90.00
#
_symmetry.space_group_name_H-M   'P 1'
#
loop_
_entity.id
_entity.type
_entity.pdbx_description
1 polymer ?
#
loop_
_entity_poly.entity_id
_entity_poly.type
_entity_poly.pdbx_seq_one_letter_code
_entity_poly.pdbx_strand_id
1 'polypeptide(L)'
;MLQEEYEDFPEWAQEEGEDEEDGLPEWAQDGDEDEGDMMIASPSNGGSTVFDRMRGEFELEHAERRLHEPCPGCGRYPRNDQPPREVYSSAQQSQWVDFGCCSCYAVWQCSLAEGLDVVRVSGDLVWLAAGETSEEVVKVRLYNEVGATNSMPQFGFARHVAPRADSLETLDCAKEWLTSCMQSHGPCHLDQAPGLPTRVLDVSEPTPRLIHSNGLAASYAVLSHSWGSSQPLRTLKGNITEHIGEGIATESLPLTFQDAVRVARHLGIRYLWIDSLCIVQDDGDDWAKEAAKMADYYTGADVVIATSSSTGCNHGFLGARPESSGGTLQIPLNADSPNGVVALHFREALLGDGGSIARRIGYQEGTLSSRGWCYQERLLARRYLSFGRRELIWECNTTCHCESSDVSNPDPSLSVGDTGDGSDHDYNLSLRLSRSSTTDLYRFWMSKVVQHYAHRNLTRYTDRLIAIQGVVSVLEKHLDDEYVYGIWKRDALWGLSWTTRVAGPCVPLAEIAPSWSWASVYGRVNYGLWPERQWSYEVVGFSSRDEDRTSISRDASPLPSVQLRGRLLYARLEVADDDNAHPLQLVIESRDPAVESVTTTEVFFDTPCEGISAELPDGSRIQTLNRATVDTRKCKEEKPGQKTWVSNTGSPIAVWLLHLFSHSHLHQSEFLILGKSSSHIGKFQRIGTSAIGQTVATHDQVQLILESSPDIEVSVV
;
A
#
# COMPACT_ATOMS: atom_id res chain seq x y z
N MET A 1 -3.99 2.20 51.05
CA MET A 1 -4.88 3.38 51.18
C MET A 1 -4.58 4.26 49.98
N LEU A 2 -5.23 4.11 48.84
CA LEU A 2 -6.66 3.90 48.63
C LEU A 2 -6.92 2.66 47.76
N GLN A 3 -7.90 1.89 48.23
CA GLN A 3 -8.55 0.75 47.62
C GLN A 3 -9.98 1.25 47.28
N GLU A 4 -10.61 0.58 46.31
CA GLU A 4 -12.06 0.62 46.01
C GLU A 4 -12.58 1.80 45.19
N GLU A 5 -12.83 1.55 43.90
CA GLU A 5 -14.19 1.44 43.33
C GLU A 5 -14.11 0.64 42.01
N TYR A 6 -14.36 -0.66 42.13
CA TYR A 6 -14.67 -1.60 41.05
C TYR A 6 -16.18 -1.85 41.17
N GLU A 7 -16.95 -1.63 40.10
CA GLU A 7 -18.18 -2.35 39.70
C GLU A 7 -18.91 -1.54 38.61
N ASP A 8 -18.73 -1.95 37.35
CA ASP A 8 -19.73 -2.05 36.26
C ASP A 8 -19.00 -2.22 34.92
N PHE A 9 -18.70 -3.48 34.57
CA PHE A 9 -18.22 -3.88 33.25
C PHE A 9 -19.39 -4.05 32.29
N PRO A 10 -19.31 -3.58 31.03
CA PRO A 10 -20.28 -3.95 30.00
C PRO A 10 -20.04 -5.40 29.53
N GLU A 11 -21.13 -6.17 29.46
CA GLU A 11 -21.25 -7.61 29.11
C GLU A 11 -20.86 -8.02 27.67
N TRP A 12 -20.02 -7.27 26.93
CA TRP A 12 -19.58 -7.70 25.58
C TRP A 12 -18.33 -8.58 25.58
N ALA A 13 -17.69 -8.80 26.74
CA ALA A 13 -16.45 -9.57 26.87
C ALA A 13 -16.64 -11.02 27.36
N GLN A 14 -17.86 -11.58 27.32
CA GLN A 14 -18.15 -12.94 27.84
C GLN A 14 -18.91 -13.88 26.89
N GLU A 15 -19.17 -13.50 25.64
CA GLU A 15 -19.70 -14.43 24.64
C GLU A 15 -18.58 -14.84 23.66
N GLU A 16 -17.69 -15.72 24.10
CA GLU A 16 -16.97 -16.60 23.16
C GLU A 16 -17.76 -17.90 23.05
N GLY A 17 -18.18 -18.23 21.82
CA GLY A 17 -18.71 -19.56 21.55
C GLY A 17 -19.59 -19.77 20.33
N GLU A 18 -19.65 -18.85 19.37
CA GLU A 18 -20.21 -19.14 18.04
C GLU A 18 -19.57 -18.19 17.01
N ASP A 19 -18.98 -18.77 15.96
CA ASP A 19 -18.26 -18.08 14.89
C ASP A 19 -19.23 -17.21 14.06
N GLU A 20 -19.37 -15.93 14.41
CA GLU A 20 -19.73 -14.90 13.44
C GLU A 20 -18.43 -14.27 12.94
N GLU A 21 -18.04 -14.59 11.69
CA GLU A 21 -17.05 -13.79 10.99
C GLU A 21 -17.57 -12.35 10.91
N ASP A 22 -16.95 -11.41 11.64
CA ASP A 22 -17.07 -9.95 11.46
C ASP A 22 -16.51 -9.51 10.08
N GLY A 23 -16.85 -10.26 9.03
CA GLY A 23 -16.54 -9.96 7.66
C GLY A 23 -17.39 -8.80 7.17
N LEU A 24 -16.85 -8.02 6.23
CA LEU A 24 -17.68 -7.09 5.46
C LEU A 24 -18.85 -7.89 4.82
N PRO A 25 -20.03 -7.29 4.56
CA PRO A 25 -21.12 -8.00 3.87
C PRO A 25 -20.65 -8.68 2.58
N GLU A 26 -21.22 -9.82 2.16
CA GLU A 26 -20.81 -10.56 0.93
C GLU A 26 -20.60 -9.62 -0.28
N TRP A 27 -21.47 -8.63 -0.51
CA TRP A 27 -21.32 -7.66 -1.61
C TRP A 27 -20.06 -6.77 -1.54
N ALA A 28 -19.45 -6.64 -0.36
CA ALA A 28 -18.19 -5.95 -0.12
C ALA A 28 -16.99 -6.93 -0.07
N GLN A 29 -17.24 -8.23 0.06
CA GLN A 29 -16.26 -9.30 -0.14
C GLN A 29 -16.15 -9.71 -1.62
N ASP A 30 -17.23 -9.52 -2.40
CA ASP A 30 -17.34 -9.81 -3.83
C ASP A 30 -16.72 -8.72 -4.74
N GLY A 31 -15.96 -7.77 -4.16
CA GLY A 31 -15.21 -6.78 -4.92
C GLY A 31 -14.09 -7.34 -5.81
N ASP A 32 -13.83 -8.64 -5.72
CA ASP A 32 -12.82 -9.37 -6.49
C ASP A 32 -13.40 -10.44 -7.46
N GLU A 33 -14.74 -10.57 -7.62
CA GLU A 33 -15.32 -11.58 -8.54
C GLU A 33 -15.89 -11.05 -9.87
N ASP A 34 -15.98 -9.73 -10.08
CA ASP A 34 -16.40 -9.13 -11.37
C ASP A 34 -15.23 -8.53 -12.17
N GLU A 35 -14.16 -9.31 -12.39
CA GLU A 35 -13.39 -9.23 -13.63
C GLU A 35 -13.94 -10.29 -14.61
N GLY A 36 -15.11 -10.04 -15.20
CA GLY A 36 -15.78 -11.11 -15.92
C GLY A 36 -16.98 -10.75 -16.79
N ASP A 37 -16.92 -9.70 -17.62
CA ASP A 37 -17.76 -9.66 -18.83
C ASP A 37 -17.01 -9.11 -20.05
N MET A 38 -15.97 -9.85 -20.45
CA MET A 38 -15.64 -10.02 -21.86
C MET A 38 -15.67 -11.52 -22.20
N MET A 39 -16.88 -12.02 -22.46
CA MET A 39 -17.20 -13.21 -23.29
C MET A 39 -16.13 -14.31 -23.37
N ILE A 40 -16.16 -15.26 -22.43
CA ILE A 40 -15.46 -16.54 -22.54
C ILE A 40 -16.38 -17.56 -23.22
N ALA A 41 -16.01 -18.01 -24.42
CA ALA A 41 -16.39 -19.32 -24.90
C ALA A 41 -15.24 -20.29 -24.62
N SER A 42 -15.50 -21.35 -23.84
CA SER A 42 -14.54 -22.39 -23.44
C SER A 42 -13.82 -23.03 -24.65
N PRO A 43 -12.60 -23.58 -24.47
CA PRO A 43 -12.55 -24.99 -24.13
C PRO A 43 -11.51 -25.40 -23.07
N SER A 44 -11.83 -26.56 -22.51
CA SER A 44 -11.19 -27.43 -21.52
C SER A 44 -9.66 -27.64 -21.55
N ASN A 45 -9.16 -27.88 -20.33
CA ASN A 45 -7.97 -28.64 -19.88
C ASN A 45 -6.59 -27.95 -19.91
N GLY A 46 -6.04 -27.76 -18.71
CA GLY A 46 -4.62 -27.53 -18.44
C GLY A 46 -4.41 -26.45 -17.39
N GLY A 47 -4.06 -26.83 -16.16
CA GLY A 47 -4.00 -25.94 -15.01
C GLY A 47 -2.99 -24.79 -15.16
N SER A 48 -3.47 -23.57 -14.94
CA SER A 48 -2.71 -22.36 -14.63
C SER A 48 -3.48 -21.59 -13.56
N THR A 49 -2.86 -21.35 -12.41
CA THR A 49 -3.48 -20.74 -11.23
C THR A 49 -3.38 -19.21 -11.29
N VAL A 50 -4.46 -18.55 -11.69
CA VAL A 50 -5.12 -17.28 -11.24
C VAL A 50 -4.31 -16.05 -10.75
N PHE A 51 -2.99 -16.08 -10.51
CA PHE A 51 -2.23 -14.93 -9.96
C PHE A 51 -1.36 -14.14 -10.96
N ASP A 52 -1.48 -14.39 -12.27
CA ASP A 52 -0.72 -13.68 -13.33
C ASP A 52 -1.52 -12.59 -14.07
N ARG A 53 -2.65 -12.12 -13.51
CA ARG A 53 -3.42 -11.01 -14.08
C ARG A 53 -3.65 -9.88 -13.07
N MET A 54 -2.63 -9.05 -12.90
CA MET A 54 -2.83 -7.61 -12.72
C MET A 54 -2.00 -6.94 -13.80
N ARG A 55 -2.61 -6.87 -14.98
CA ARG A 55 -2.10 -6.20 -16.17
C ARG A 55 -1.93 -4.71 -15.85
N GLY A 56 -0.84 -4.15 -16.32
CA GLY A 56 -0.50 -2.76 -16.13
C GLY A 56 -1.52 -1.82 -16.76
N GLU A 57 -2.34 -1.20 -15.92
CA GLU A 57 -2.82 0.16 -16.13
C GLU A 57 -2.34 0.99 -14.95
N PHE A 58 -1.83 2.20 -15.24
CA PHE A 58 -1.11 3.13 -14.35
C PHE A 58 0.39 2.86 -14.11
N GLU A 59 1.20 3.20 -15.12
CA GLU A 59 2.08 4.39 -15.07
C GLU A 59 2.75 4.60 -16.43
N LEU A 60 2.00 5.21 -17.35
CA LEU A 60 2.56 5.92 -18.51
C LEU A 60 2.88 7.39 -18.17
N GLU A 61 2.57 7.87 -16.96
CA GLU A 61 2.52 9.30 -16.64
C GLU A 61 3.75 9.91 -15.96
N HIS A 62 4.83 9.15 -15.71
CA HIS A 62 6.13 9.75 -15.36
C HIS A 62 7.28 9.23 -16.22
N ALA A 63 6.97 8.67 -17.40
CA ALA A 63 7.94 8.41 -18.46
C ALA A 63 8.40 9.71 -19.18
N GLU A 64 8.39 10.86 -18.50
CA GLU A 64 9.05 12.09 -18.93
C GLU A 64 10.56 12.06 -18.63
N ARG A 65 11.22 10.98 -19.02
CA ARG A 65 12.61 11.03 -19.48
C ARG A 65 12.67 10.34 -20.83
N ARG A 66 12.45 11.18 -21.85
CA ARG A 66 12.76 11.01 -23.27
C ARG A 66 13.63 9.77 -23.56
N LEU A 67 13.02 8.73 -24.12
CA LEU A 67 13.73 7.73 -24.92
C LEU A 67 14.31 8.44 -26.14
N HIS A 68 15.58 8.86 -26.10
CA HIS A 68 16.21 9.46 -27.27
C HIS A 68 17.68 9.10 -27.52
N GLU A 69 18.20 7.99 -26.99
CA GLU A 69 19.57 7.60 -27.30
C GLU A 69 19.64 6.45 -28.31
N PRO A 70 20.20 6.67 -29.51
CA PRO A 70 20.45 5.57 -30.45
C PRO A 70 21.44 4.57 -29.82
N CYS A 71 21.49 3.34 -30.35
CA CYS A 71 22.44 2.34 -29.88
C CYS A 71 23.85 2.96 -29.73
N PRO A 72 24.47 2.96 -28.53
CA PRO A 72 25.73 3.66 -28.29
C PRO A 72 26.86 3.20 -29.20
N GLY A 73 26.78 1.94 -29.68
CA GLY A 73 27.77 1.35 -30.58
C GLY A 73 27.62 1.79 -32.03
N CYS A 74 26.41 1.81 -32.59
CA CYS A 74 26.20 2.07 -34.03
C CYS A 74 25.49 3.38 -34.35
N GLY A 75 25.04 4.14 -33.35
CA GLY A 75 24.33 5.40 -33.54
C GLY A 75 22.99 5.25 -34.27
N ARG A 76 22.48 4.02 -34.42
CA ARG A 76 21.21 3.72 -35.09
C ARG A 76 20.18 3.31 -34.05
N TYR A 77 18.97 3.85 -34.17
CA TYR A 77 17.79 3.17 -33.65
C TYR A 77 17.60 1.86 -34.40
N PRO A 78 16.92 0.85 -33.83
CA PRO A 78 16.25 -0.16 -34.64
C PRO A 78 15.15 0.54 -35.46
N ARG A 79 15.57 1.23 -36.52
CA ARG A 79 14.83 2.11 -37.46
C ARG A 79 13.38 2.46 -37.08
N ASN A 80 13.17 3.33 -36.09
CA ASN A 80 12.06 4.30 -36.08
C ASN A 80 12.16 5.27 -34.89
N ASP A 81 11.93 6.56 -35.14
CA ASP A 81 11.88 7.64 -34.14
C ASP A 81 10.53 7.66 -33.36
N GLN A 82 9.84 6.52 -33.31
CA GLN A 82 8.64 6.28 -32.52
C GLN A 82 8.68 4.84 -32.00
N PRO A 83 8.11 4.56 -30.80
CA PRO A 83 7.95 3.18 -30.35
C PRO A 83 7.25 2.38 -31.47
N PRO A 84 7.75 1.18 -31.84
CA PRO A 84 7.13 0.40 -32.89
C PRO A 84 5.69 0.11 -32.48
N ARG A 85 4.73 0.48 -33.35
CA ARG A 85 3.38 -0.10 -33.28
C ARG A 85 3.34 -1.53 -33.83
N GLU A 86 4.45 -2.01 -34.39
CA GLU A 86 4.57 -3.28 -35.12
C GLU A 86 5.75 -4.09 -34.57
N VAL A 87 5.56 -5.40 -34.48
CA VAL A 87 6.57 -6.36 -34.02
C VAL A 87 7.60 -6.56 -35.12
N TYR A 88 8.89 -6.60 -34.78
CA TYR A 88 9.93 -6.81 -35.78
C TYR A 88 9.83 -8.24 -36.35
N SER A 89 9.50 -8.37 -37.63
CA SER A 89 9.46 -9.67 -38.31
C SER A 89 10.83 -10.37 -38.29
N SER A 90 10.84 -11.70 -38.36
CA SER A 90 12.09 -12.50 -38.41
C SER A 90 13.04 -12.09 -39.55
N ALA A 91 12.51 -11.50 -40.63
CA ALA A 91 13.30 -10.98 -41.76
C ALA A 91 13.99 -9.63 -41.48
N GLN A 92 13.46 -8.81 -40.57
CA GLN A 92 14.12 -7.58 -40.12
C GLN A 92 15.17 -7.89 -39.05
N GLN A 93 14.92 -8.90 -38.21
CA GLN A 93 15.83 -9.37 -37.18
C GLN A 93 17.13 -9.97 -37.75
N SER A 94 17.05 -10.73 -38.86
CA SER A 94 18.22 -11.34 -39.51
C SER A 94 19.22 -10.31 -40.07
N GLN A 95 18.79 -9.08 -40.35
CA GLN A 95 19.67 -8.01 -40.81
C GLN A 95 20.57 -7.46 -39.70
N TRP A 96 20.32 -7.76 -38.42
CA TRP A 96 21.18 -7.28 -37.32
C TRP A 96 22.59 -7.88 -37.36
N VAL A 97 22.74 -9.04 -38.00
CA VAL A 97 24.03 -9.67 -38.34
C VAL A 97 24.81 -8.82 -39.36
N ASP A 98 24.12 -8.18 -40.31
CA ASP A 98 24.72 -7.40 -41.40
C ASP A 98 25.13 -5.98 -40.99
N PHE A 99 24.60 -5.47 -39.88
CA PHE A 99 24.86 -4.10 -39.40
C PHE A 99 26.05 -3.97 -38.43
N GLY A 100 26.69 -5.08 -38.02
CA GLY A 100 28.00 -5.08 -37.35
C GLY A 100 28.04 -4.56 -35.89
N CYS A 101 26.91 -4.43 -35.21
CA CYS A 101 26.87 -3.98 -33.81
C CYS A 101 26.61 -5.12 -32.82
N CYS A 102 27.55 -5.36 -31.90
CA CYS A 102 27.46 -6.42 -30.89
C CYS A 102 26.23 -6.28 -29.97
N SER A 103 25.81 -5.06 -29.64
CA SER A 103 24.62 -4.81 -28.80
C SER A 103 23.33 -5.26 -29.49
N CYS A 104 23.16 -4.91 -30.76
CA CYS A 104 21.99 -5.35 -31.53
C CYS A 104 22.01 -6.88 -31.66
N TYR A 105 23.16 -7.46 -32.02
CA TYR A 105 23.32 -8.91 -32.10
C TYR A 105 22.92 -9.62 -30.79
N ALA A 106 23.31 -9.08 -29.63
CA ALA A 106 22.91 -9.60 -28.32
C ALA A 106 21.39 -9.58 -28.09
N VAL A 107 20.71 -8.48 -28.42
CA VAL A 107 19.24 -8.39 -28.32
C VAL A 107 18.56 -9.42 -29.23
N TRP A 108 19.09 -9.65 -30.44
CA TRP A 108 18.53 -10.65 -31.34
C TRP A 108 18.76 -12.08 -30.87
N GLN A 109 19.97 -12.38 -30.39
CA GLN A 109 20.27 -13.68 -29.80
C GLN A 109 19.39 -13.96 -28.58
N CYS A 110 19.07 -12.94 -27.77
CA CYS A 110 18.10 -13.04 -26.68
C CYS A 110 16.69 -13.41 -27.18
N SER A 111 16.20 -12.70 -28.20
CA SER A 111 14.90 -12.97 -28.83
C SER A 111 14.82 -14.38 -29.41
N LEU A 112 15.89 -14.86 -30.07
CA LEU A 112 15.98 -16.24 -30.55
C LEU A 112 15.99 -17.27 -29.43
N ALA A 113 16.68 -16.98 -28.32
CA ALA A 113 16.77 -17.89 -27.19
C ALA A 113 15.41 -18.03 -26.46
N GLU A 114 14.66 -16.93 -26.36
CA GLU A 114 13.31 -16.90 -25.80
C GLU A 114 12.24 -17.41 -26.77
N GLY A 115 12.54 -17.47 -28.07
CA GLY A 115 11.57 -17.83 -29.10
C GLY A 115 10.46 -16.79 -29.28
N LEU A 116 10.72 -15.53 -28.93
CA LEU A 116 9.77 -14.41 -28.94
C LEU A 116 10.33 -13.25 -29.75
N ASP A 117 9.45 -12.44 -30.35
CA ASP A 117 9.86 -11.29 -31.14
C ASP A 117 10.09 -10.04 -30.28
N VAL A 118 11.06 -9.22 -30.66
CA VAL A 118 11.34 -7.95 -29.97
C VAL A 118 10.22 -6.93 -30.25
N VAL A 119 9.69 -6.33 -29.20
CA VAL A 119 8.68 -5.26 -29.25
C VAL A 119 9.32 -3.91 -28.96
N ARG A 120 10.14 -3.85 -27.91
CA ARG A 120 10.79 -2.61 -27.44
C ARG A 120 12.15 -2.92 -26.82
N VAL A 121 13.06 -1.95 -26.90
CA VAL A 121 14.35 -1.97 -26.20
C VAL A 121 14.55 -0.62 -25.52
N SER A 122 15.05 -0.62 -24.29
CA SER A 122 15.39 0.59 -23.52
C SER A 122 16.60 0.30 -22.65
N GLY A 123 17.78 0.75 -23.08
CA GLY A 123 19.04 0.46 -22.38
C GLY A 123 19.30 -1.05 -22.36
N ASP A 124 19.32 -1.61 -21.16
CA ASP A 124 19.53 -3.04 -20.89
C ASP A 124 18.25 -3.86 -20.72
N LEU A 125 17.08 -3.22 -20.93
CA LEU A 125 15.76 -3.87 -20.88
C LEU A 125 15.21 -4.11 -22.30
N VAL A 126 14.65 -5.31 -22.50
CA VAL A 126 14.06 -5.79 -23.75
C VAL A 126 12.64 -6.28 -23.47
N TRP A 127 11.67 -5.88 -24.28
CA TRP A 127 10.29 -6.36 -24.23
C TRP A 127 10.06 -7.30 -25.40
N LEU A 128 9.56 -8.50 -25.14
CA LEU A 128 9.38 -9.59 -26.09
C LEU A 128 7.92 -10.05 -26.13
N ALA A 129 7.40 -10.45 -27.28
CA ALA A 129 6.03 -10.95 -27.43
C ALA A 129 5.90 -12.04 -28.51
N ALA A 130 4.87 -12.87 -28.41
CA ALA A 130 4.56 -13.93 -29.38
C ALA A 130 3.80 -13.38 -30.61
N GLY A 131 4.41 -12.44 -31.34
CA GLY A 131 3.85 -11.82 -32.55
C GLY A 131 2.99 -10.56 -32.31
N GLU A 132 2.55 -9.92 -33.40
CA GLU A 132 1.92 -8.57 -33.43
C GLU A 132 0.62 -8.43 -32.63
N THR A 133 -0.11 -9.52 -32.41
CA THR A 133 -1.42 -9.52 -31.76
C THR A 133 -1.40 -10.06 -30.33
N SER A 134 -0.23 -10.38 -29.78
CA SER A 134 -0.11 -10.90 -28.41
C SER A 134 -0.26 -9.77 -27.40
N GLU A 135 -1.23 -9.88 -26.49
CA GLU A 135 -1.34 -9.00 -25.32
C GLU A 135 -0.27 -9.29 -24.26
N GLU A 136 0.35 -10.47 -24.31
CA GLU A 136 1.38 -10.88 -23.35
C GLU A 136 2.76 -10.42 -23.81
N VAL A 137 3.35 -9.52 -23.03
CA VAL A 137 4.70 -8.98 -23.23
C VAL A 137 5.58 -9.38 -22.06
N VAL A 138 6.66 -10.09 -22.35
CA VAL A 138 7.69 -10.48 -21.38
C VAL A 138 8.77 -9.42 -21.35
N LYS A 139 9.11 -8.92 -20.17
CA LYS A 139 10.21 -7.98 -19.98
C LYS A 139 11.46 -8.75 -19.55
N VAL A 140 12.55 -8.61 -20.29
CA VAL A 140 13.84 -9.31 -20.08
C VAL A 140 14.94 -8.27 -19.86
N ARG A 141 15.88 -8.56 -18.96
CA ARG A 141 17.10 -7.76 -18.74
C ARG A 141 18.31 -8.48 -19.31
N LEU A 142 19.11 -7.77 -20.09
CA LEU A 142 20.44 -8.18 -20.53
C LEU A 142 21.49 -7.60 -19.59
N TYR A 143 22.40 -8.41 -19.07
CA TYR A 143 23.37 -7.94 -18.09
C TYR A 143 24.71 -8.67 -18.16
N ASN A 144 25.76 -7.97 -17.73
CA ASN A 144 27.05 -8.54 -17.43
C ASN A 144 27.04 -9.11 -16.00
N GLU A 145 27.68 -10.26 -15.78
CA GLU A 145 27.85 -10.78 -14.44
C GLU A 145 28.83 -9.91 -13.63
N VAL A 146 28.48 -9.59 -12.38
CA VAL A 146 29.36 -8.83 -11.47
C VAL A 146 30.71 -9.56 -11.33
N GLY A 147 31.80 -8.84 -11.58
CA GLY A 147 33.16 -9.39 -11.53
C GLY A 147 33.66 -10.02 -12.84
N ALA A 148 32.87 -9.98 -13.93
CA ALA A 148 33.33 -10.44 -15.24
C ALA A 148 34.56 -9.67 -15.74
N THR A 149 35.59 -10.40 -16.21
CA THR A 149 36.85 -9.80 -16.69
C THR A 149 36.73 -9.14 -18.07
N ASN A 150 35.81 -9.63 -18.91
CA ASN A 150 35.42 -9.03 -20.18
C ASN A 150 33.92 -8.77 -20.13
N SER A 151 33.50 -7.55 -20.47
CA SER A 151 32.11 -7.14 -20.41
C SER A 151 31.70 -6.33 -21.63
N MET A 152 30.39 -6.21 -21.82
CA MET A 152 29.77 -5.29 -22.77
C MET A 152 29.30 -4.05 -22.01
N PRO A 153 30.07 -2.96 -21.94
CA PRO A 153 29.81 -1.81 -21.07
C PRO A 153 28.48 -1.07 -21.33
N GLN A 154 27.85 -1.32 -22.49
CA GLN A 154 26.52 -0.83 -22.83
C GLN A 154 25.38 -1.49 -22.03
N PHE A 155 25.64 -2.64 -21.41
CA PHE A 155 24.69 -3.35 -20.56
C PHE A 155 25.12 -3.23 -19.10
N GLY A 156 24.16 -3.09 -18.19
CA GLY A 156 24.44 -3.02 -16.76
C GLY A 156 25.08 -4.30 -16.22
N PHE A 157 25.57 -4.22 -14.99
CA PHE A 157 25.99 -5.41 -14.23
C PHE A 157 24.84 -5.88 -13.34
N ALA A 158 24.72 -7.18 -13.17
CA ALA A 158 23.81 -7.76 -12.19
C ALA A 158 24.38 -9.08 -11.65
N ARG A 159 24.02 -9.41 -10.42
CA ARG A 159 24.35 -10.72 -9.84
C ARG A 159 23.41 -11.78 -10.41
N HIS A 160 23.90 -13.02 -10.45
CA HIS A 160 23.06 -14.18 -10.62
C HIS A 160 22.14 -14.35 -9.40
N VAL A 161 20.91 -14.78 -9.64
CA VAL A 161 19.91 -15.02 -8.59
C VAL A 161 19.72 -16.52 -8.49
N ALA A 162 19.93 -17.09 -7.30
CA ALA A 162 19.84 -18.54 -7.16
C ALA A 162 18.40 -19.02 -7.41
N PRO A 163 18.22 -20.19 -8.05
CA PRO A 163 16.88 -20.73 -8.34
C PRO A 163 16.13 -21.22 -7.09
N ARG A 164 16.81 -21.29 -5.94
CA ARG A 164 16.23 -21.68 -4.66
C ARG A 164 16.68 -20.74 -3.55
N ALA A 165 15.73 -20.38 -2.69
CA ALA A 165 16.00 -19.47 -1.57
C ALA A 165 16.71 -20.16 -0.39
N ASP A 166 16.68 -21.50 -0.29
CA ASP A 166 17.45 -22.28 0.69
C ASP A 166 18.93 -22.48 0.31
N SER A 167 19.37 -21.95 -0.83
CA SER A 167 20.76 -22.07 -1.28
C SER A 167 21.70 -21.32 -0.34
N LEU A 168 22.93 -21.83 -0.20
CA LEU A 168 23.97 -21.13 0.56
C LEU A 168 24.28 -19.76 -0.07
N GLU A 169 24.23 -19.64 -1.40
CA GLU A 169 24.43 -18.37 -2.11
C GLU A 169 23.44 -17.29 -1.63
N THR A 170 22.14 -17.60 -1.59
CA THR A 170 21.12 -16.65 -1.12
C THR A 170 21.28 -16.32 0.37
N LEU A 171 21.55 -17.33 1.21
CA LEU A 171 21.70 -17.13 2.66
C LEU A 171 22.98 -16.37 3.02
N ASP A 172 24.09 -16.61 2.29
CA ASP A 172 25.34 -15.86 2.44
C ASP A 172 25.18 -14.43 1.96
N CYS A 173 24.44 -14.19 0.87
CA CYS A 173 24.08 -12.84 0.42
C CYS A 173 23.34 -12.05 1.52
N ALA A 174 22.32 -12.66 2.17
CA ALA A 174 21.62 -12.06 3.30
C ALA A 174 22.57 -11.71 4.46
N LYS A 175 23.51 -12.61 4.76
CA LYS A 175 24.50 -12.44 5.83
C LYS A 175 25.51 -11.35 5.53
N GLU A 176 25.97 -11.26 4.28
CA GLU A 176 26.86 -10.21 3.78
C GLU A 176 26.21 -8.84 3.93
N TRP A 177 24.95 -8.68 3.51
CA TRP A 177 24.21 -7.42 3.65
C TRP A 177 24.02 -7.00 5.10
N LEU A 178 23.62 -7.93 5.98
CA LEU A 178 23.48 -7.66 7.40
C LEU A 178 24.82 -7.22 8.01
N THR A 179 25.88 -7.97 7.73
CA THR A 179 27.23 -7.69 8.25
C THR A 179 27.74 -6.33 7.76
N SER A 180 27.60 -6.05 6.47
CA SER A 180 28.00 -4.78 5.86
C SER A 180 27.26 -3.60 6.50
N CYS A 181 25.93 -3.73 6.65
CA CYS A 181 25.09 -2.70 7.26
C CYS A 181 25.46 -2.45 8.73
N MET A 182 25.70 -3.50 9.52
CA MET A 182 26.12 -3.38 10.92
C MET A 182 27.53 -2.81 11.11
N GLN A 183 28.37 -2.84 10.08
CA GLN A 183 29.75 -2.34 10.16
C GLN A 183 29.90 -0.92 9.62
N SER A 184 29.10 -0.55 8.62
CA SER A 184 29.34 0.67 7.83
C SER A 184 28.18 1.67 7.82
N HIS A 185 26.95 1.27 8.15
CA HIS A 185 25.78 2.15 8.05
C HIS A 185 25.46 2.81 9.39
N GLY A 186 26.08 3.98 9.64
CA GLY A 186 25.83 4.79 10.84
C GLY A 186 24.35 5.00 11.18
N PRO A 187 23.47 5.37 10.24
CA PRO A 187 22.03 5.55 10.51
C PRO A 187 21.29 4.27 10.96
N CYS A 188 21.89 3.09 10.79
CA CYS A 188 21.30 1.80 11.19
C CYS A 188 21.76 1.34 12.58
N HIS A 189 22.71 2.04 13.22
CA HIS A 189 23.26 1.67 14.52
C HIS A 189 22.35 2.16 15.66
N LEU A 190 22.18 1.32 16.68
CA LEU A 190 21.61 1.74 17.96
C LEU A 190 22.75 2.08 18.91
N ASP A 191 22.57 3.15 19.69
CA ASP A 191 23.54 3.54 20.72
C ASP A 191 23.66 2.51 21.85
N GLN A 192 22.61 1.72 22.06
CA GLN A 192 22.52 0.68 23.09
C GLN A 192 21.92 -0.60 22.50
N ALA A 193 22.31 -1.75 23.07
CA ALA A 193 21.68 -3.01 22.72
C ALA A 193 20.17 -2.93 23.02
N PRO A 194 19.30 -3.34 22.09
CA PRO A 194 17.87 -3.28 22.28
C PRO A 194 17.46 -4.25 23.41
N GLY A 195 16.50 -3.83 24.23
CA GLY A 195 15.85 -4.74 25.17
C GLY A 195 15.14 -5.85 24.41
N LEU A 196 15.28 -7.09 24.85
CA LEU A 196 14.53 -8.20 24.27
C LEU A 196 13.04 -8.03 24.56
N PRO A 197 12.16 -8.50 23.66
CA PRO A 197 10.74 -8.66 23.93
C PRO A 197 10.47 -9.43 25.22
N THR A 198 9.27 -9.29 25.81
CA THR A 198 8.90 -9.96 27.07
C THR A 198 9.24 -11.47 27.03
N ARG A 199 8.98 -12.10 25.89
CA ARG A 199 9.35 -13.49 25.58
C ARG A 199 9.97 -13.57 24.20
N VAL A 200 10.94 -14.45 24.03
CA VAL A 200 11.59 -14.73 22.75
C VAL A 200 11.86 -16.22 22.60
N LEU A 201 11.96 -16.69 21.36
CA LEU A 201 12.37 -18.05 21.04
C LEU A 201 13.91 -18.09 20.97
N ASP A 202 14.55 -18.83 21.87
CA ASP A 202 15.97 -19.13 21.81
C ASP A 202 16.20 -20.28 20.81
N VAL A 203 16.92 -19.98 19.72
CA VAL A 203 17.19 -20.91 18.62
C VAL A 203 18.63 -21.44 18.64
N SER A 204 19.39 -21.21 19.71
CA SER A 204 20.79 -21.65 19.82
C SER A 204 20.95 -23.18 19.80
N GLU A 205 20.00 -23.90 20.40
CA GLU A 205 19.98 -25.36 20.45
C GLU A 205 19.08 -25.95 19.34
N PRO A 206 19.25 -27.24 18.98
CA PRO A 206 18.44 -27.90 17.95
C PRO A 206 16.93 -27.82 18.18
N THR A 207 16.50 -27.85 19.45
CA THR A 207 15.10 -27.69 19.88
C THR A 207 14.90 -26.25 20.37
N PRO A 208 14.24 -25.38 19.58
CA PRO A 208 13.97 -24.01 20.01
C PRO A 208 13.15 -23.96 21.29
N ARG A 209 13.42 -22.96 22.14
CA ARG A 209 12.78 -22.85 23.45
C ARG A 209 12.28 -21.45 23.71
N LEU A 210 11.04 -21.32 24.19
CA LEU A 210 10.52 -20.03 24.60
C LEU A 210 11.16 -19.62 25.93
N ILE A 211 11.67 -18.40 26.02
CA ILE A 211 12.26 -17.89 27.26
C ILE A 211 11.65 -16.53 27.61
N HIS A 212 11.53 -16.27 28.92
CA HIS A 212 11.29 -14.91 29.40
C HIS A 212 12.59 -14.13 29.39
N SER A 213 12.57 -12.95 28.76
CA SER A 213 13.77 -12.12 28.68
C SER A 213 14.20 -11.54 30.03
N ASN A 214 13.26 -11.30 30.95
CA ASN A 214 13.52 -10.70 32.27
C ASN A 214 14.36 -9.40 32.19
N GLY A 215 14.15 -8.61 31.13
CA GLY A 215 14.86 -7.34 30.90
C GLY A 215 16.27 -7.49 30.32
N LEU A 216 16.64 -8.67 29.81
CA LEU A 216 17.89 -8.86 29.05
C LEU A 216 17.88 -8.01 27.77
N ALA A 217 19.05 -7.48 27.41
CA ALA A 217 19.29 -6.81 26.13
C ALA A 217 20.23 -7.67 25.27
N ALA A 218 19.83 -7.96 24.04
CA ALA A 218 20.61 -8.79 23.11
C ALA A 218 20.14 -8.58 21.67
N SER A 219 20.95 -9.08 20.73
CA SER A 219 20.58 -9.14 19.32
C SER A 219 19.44 -10.15 19.09
N TYR A 220 18.42 -9.75 18.35
CA TYR A 220 17.30 -10.61 17.99
C TYR A 220 16.73 -10.26 16.62
N ALA A 221 16.07 -11.23 16.01
CA ALA A 221 15.30 -11.06 14.79
C ALA A 221 13.81 -11.14 15.10
N VAL A 222 13.00 -10.53 14.23
CA VAL A 222 11.53 -10.61 14.26
C VAL A 222 11.07 -11.26 12.96
N LEU A 223 10.07 -12.15 13.04
CA LEU A 223 9.45 -12.75 11.87
C LEU A 223 8.16 -12.00 11.48
N SER A 224 8.16 -11.39 10.30
CA SER A 224 6.96 -10.86 9.66
C SER A 224 6.39 -11.92 8.71
N HIS A 225 5.17 -12.41 9.00
CA HIS A 225 4.57 -13.51 8.26
C HIS A 225 3.04 -13.46 8.22
N SER A 226 2.47 -14.15 7.23
CA SER A 226 1.02 -14.39 7.18
C SER A 226 0.68 -15.66 7.95
N TRP A 227 -0.37 -15.61 8.77
CA TRP A 227 -0.91 -16.79 9.45
C TRP A 227 -1.56 -17.75 8.43
N GLY A 228 -2.04 -17.22 7.30
CA GLY A 228 -2.74 -17.99 6.26
C GLY A 228 -4.19 -18.30 6.67
N SER A 229 -4.79 -19.32 6.04
CA SER A 229 -6.15 -19.79 6.31
C SER A 229 -6.27 -20.76 7.48
N SER A 230 -5.16 -21.10 8.15
CA SER A 230 -5.11 -21.97 9.31
C SER A 230 -4.38 -21.30 10.46
N GLN A 231 -4.87 -21.47 11.69
CA GLN A 231 -4.16 -20.98 12.88
C GLN A 231 -2.76 -21.62 12.95
N PRO A 232 -1.68 -20.82 13.06
CA PRO A 232 -0.32 -21.35 13.20
C PRO A 232 -0.16 -22.08 14.54
N LEU A 233 1.02 -22.68 14.78
CA LEU A 233 1.37 -23.10 16.13
C LEU A 233 1.38 -21.89 17.05
N ARG A 234 0.65 -21.95 18.15
CA ARG A 234 0.46 -20.83 19.09
C ARG A 234 0.86 -21.21 20.51
N THR A 235 1.34 -20.23 21.25
CA THR A 235 1.44 -20.32 22.70
C THR A 235 0.10 -19.95 23.34
N LEU A 236 -0.38 -20.82 24.20
CA LEU A 236 -1.62 -20.74 24.96
C LEU A 236 -1.30 -20.92 26.45
N LYS A 237 -2.22 -20.50 27.33
CA LYS A 237 -2.09 -20.72 28.80
C LYS A 237 -1.82 -22.18 29.14
N GLY A 238 -2.40 -23.11 28.36
CA GLY A 238 -2.25 -24.55 28.55
C GLY A 238 -0.90 -25.14 28.14
N ASN A 239 -0.16 -24.54 27.19
CA ASN A 239 1.08 -25.13 26.63
C ASN A 239 2.35 -24.28 26.88
N ILE A 240 2.22 -23.06 27.43
CA ILE A 240 3.37 -22.17 27.68
C ILE A 240 4.45 -22.82 28.57
N THR A 241 4.04 -23.60 29.58
CA THR A 241 4.99 -24.25 30.50
C THR A 241 5.84 -25.29 29.77
N GLU A 242 5.27 -26.00 28.80
CA GLU A 242 5.97 -26.96 27.95
C GLU A 242 6.93 -26.24 26.99
N HIS A 243 6.46 -25.18 26.31
CA HIS A 243 7.28 -24.36 25.41
C HIS A 243 8.52 -23.77 26.10
N ILE A 244 8.43 -23.45 27.41
CA ILE A 244 9.55 -22.95 28.23
C ILE A 244 10.41 -24.10 28.79
N GLY A 245 9.78 -25.16 29.29
CA GLY A 245 10.44 -26.24 30.02
C GLY A 245 11.12 -27.28 29.13
N GLU A 246 10.44 -27.75 28.09
CA GLU A 246 10.92 -28.79 27.17
C GLU A 246 11.42 -28.17 25.87
N GLY A 247 10.77 -27.08 25.43
CA GLY A 247 10.98 -26.47 24.13
C GLY A 247 9.98 -26.99 23.11
N ILE A 248 10.15 -26.60 21.86
CA ILE A 248 9.28 -26.98 20.74
C ILE A 248 10.14 -27.78 19.76
N ALA A 249 9.78 -29.03 19.49
CA ALA A 249 10.50 -29.85 18.53
C ALA A 249 10.49 -29.17 17.15
N THR A 250 11.64 -29.07 16.47
CA THR A 250 11.73 -28.31 15.20
C THR A 250 10.76 -28.88 14.16
N GLU A 251 10.60 -30.19 14.11
CA GLU A 251 9.67 -30.90 13.24
C GLU A 251 8.18 -30.61 13.53
N SER A 252 7.86 -30.13 14.73
CA SER A 252 6.49 -29.72 15.12
C SER A 252 6.18 -28.27 14.76
N LEU A 253 7.22 -27.47 14.43
CA LEU A 253 7.03 -26.10 13.97
C LEU A 253 6.44 -26.12 12.55
N PRO A 254 5.52 -25.20 12.23
CA PRO A 254 5.14 -24.91 10.85
C PRO A 254 6.37 -24.63 9.98
N LEU A 255 6.31 -24.97 8.69
CA LEU A 255 7.46 -24.89 7.80
C LEU A 255 8.06 -23.48 7.71
N THR A 256 7.22 -22.44 7.74
CA THR A 256 7.67 -21.04 7.78
C THR A 256 8.49 -20.73 9.05
N PHE A 257 8.15 -21.34 10.18
CA PHE A 257 8.90 -21.14 11.43
C PHE A 257 10.20 -21.93 11.41
N GLN A 258 10.22 -23.13 10.83
CA GLN A 258 11.46 -23.89 10.60
C GLN A 258 12.44 -23.11 9.72
N ASP A 259 11.95 -22.55 8.63
CA ASP A 259 12.73 -21.70 7.72
C ASP A 259 13.24 -20.45 8.43
N ALA A 260 12.41 -19.77 9.23
CA ALA A 260 12.82 -18.60 10.01
C ALA A 260 13.93 -18.93 11.03
N VAL A 261 13.82 -20.07 11.72
CA VAL A 261 14.85 -20.59 12.62
C VAL A 261 16.16 -20.86 11.85
N ARG A 262 16.07 -21.46 10.65
CA ARG A 262 17.24 -21.71 9.79
C ARG A 262 17.93 -20.41 9.36
N VAL A 263 17.17 -19.40 8.93
CA VAL A 263 17.71 -18.08 8.56
C VAL A 263 18.34 -17.39 9.76
N ALA A 264 17.65 -17.33 10.89
CA ALA A 264 18.17 -16.69 12.11
C ALA A 264 19.52 -17.31 12.54
N ARG A 265 19.61 -18.65 12.56
CA ARG A 265 20.86 -19.37 12.85
C ARG A 265 21.96 -19.05 11.83
N HIS A 266 21.65 -19.00 10.53
CA HIS A 266 22.64 -18.69 9.48
C HIS A 266 23.21 -17.26 9.61
N LEU A 267 22.34 -16.30 9.94
CA LEU A 267 22.69 -14.91 10.22
C LEU A 267 23.47 -14.75 11.54
N GLY A 268 23.52 -15.79 12.39
CA GLY A 268 24.19 -15.73 13.69
C GLY A 268 23.36 -15.09 14.79
N ILE A 269 22.03 -15.04 14.63
CA ILE A 269 21.10 -14.44 15.59
C ILE A 269 20.49 -15.55 16.46
N ARG A 270 20.62 -15.39 17.78
CA ARG A 270 20.18 -16.39 18.77
C ARG A 270 18.69 -16.31 19.11
N TYR A 271 18.14 -15.11 19.16
CA TYR A 271 16.78 -14.89 19.63
C TYR A 271 15.89 -14.50 18.45
N LEU A 272 14.75 -15.19 18.33
CA LEU A 272 13.75 -14.94 17.32
C LEU A 272 12.42 -14.62 17.99
N TRP A 273 11.76 -13.56 17.55
CA TRP A 273 10.42 -13.22 18.00
C TRP A 273 9.41 -13.55 16.90
N ILE A 274 8.39 -14.31 17.28
CA ILE A 274 7.26 -14.71 16.43
C ILE A 274 6.01 -14.46 17.27
N ASP A 275 5.13 -13.57 16.81
CA ASP A 275 3.92 -13.13 17.51
C ASP A 275 3.09 -14.30 18.11
N SER A 276 2.78 -15.31 17.30
CA SER A 276 2.00 -16.48 17.66
C SER A 276 2.64 -17.33 18.76
N LEU A 277 3.96 -17.31 18.91
CA LEU A 277 4.68 -18.07 19.94
C LEU A 277 5.10 -17.21 21.14
N CYS A 278 5.36 -15.92 20.94
CA CYS A 278 5.87 -15.02 21.96
C CYS A 278 4.77 -14.25 22.71
N ILE A 279 3.53 -14.30 22.22
CA ILE A 279 2.34 -13.76 22.87
C ILE A 279 1.41 -14.93 23.24
N VAL A 280 0.81 -14.88 24.43
CA VAL A 280 -0.18 -15.87 24.86
C VAL A 280 -1.52 -15.55 24.20
N GLN A 281 -1.92 -16.35 23.22
CA GLN A 281 -2.98 -15.99 22.29
C GLN A 281 -4.39 -16.10 22.87
N ASP A 282 -4.58 -16.89 23.93
CA ASP A 282 -5.83 -17.04 24.70
C ASP A 282 -5.82 -16.19 26.00
N ASP A 283 -5.01 -15.13 26.03
CA ASP A 283 -4.94 -14.19 27.14
C ASP A 283 -5.08 -12.74 26.68
N GLY A 284 -6.31 -12.18 26.74
CA GLY A 284 -6.58 -10.81 26.31
C GLY A 284 -5.71 -9.76 27.01
N ASP A 285 -5.36 -9.97 28.29
CA ASP A 285 -4.48 -9.07 29.04
C ASP A 285 -3.02 -9.15 28.58
N ASP A 286 -2.53 -10.34 28.23
CA ASP A 286 -1.18 -10.51 27.68
C ASP A 286 -1.12 -9.94 26.26
N TRP A 287 -2.13 -10.24 25.43
CA TRP A 287 -2.25 -9.71 24.09
C TRP A 287 -2.23 -8.18 24.09
N ALA A 288 -3.04 -7.53 24.93
CA ALA A 288 -3.08 -6.07 25.00
C ALA A 288 -1.73 -5.46 25.43
N LYS A 289 -1.04 -6.09 26.40
CA LYS A 289 0.29 -5.64 26.86
C LYS A 289 1.37 -5.80 25.80
N GLU A 290 1.32 -6.88 25.02
CA GLU A 290 2.32 -7.15 23.97
C GLU A 290 2.04 -6.36 22.70
N ALA A 291 0.77 -6.19 22.31
CA ALA A 291 0.35 -5.35 21.19
C ALA A 291 0.83 -3.90 21.38
N ALA A 292 0.70 -3.36 22.61
CA ALA A 292 1.19 -2.03 22.94
C ALA A 292 2.73 -1.86 22.80
N LYS A 293 3.50 -2.96 22.81
CA LYS A 293 4.97 -2.98 22.68
C LYS A 293 5.45 -3.39 21.30
N MET A 294 4.57 -3.72 20.37
CA MET A 294 4.96 -4.17 19.04
C MET A 294 5.91 -3.18 18.35
N ALA A 295 5.64 -1.87 18.46
CA ALA A 295 6.53 -0.85 17.91
C ALA A 295 7.97 -1.01 18.40
N ASP A 296 8.15 -1.17 19.71
CA ASP A 296 9.46 -1.37 20.33
C ASP A 296 10.13 -2.66 19.85
N TYR A 297 9.36 -3.74 19.65
CA TYR A 297 9.89 -5.02 19.19
C TYR A 297 10.42 -4.95 17.75
N TYR A 298 9.67 -4.34 16.83
CA TYR A 298 10.10 -4.21 15.44
C TYR A 298 11.21 -3.17 15.26
N THR A 299 11.15 -2.04 15.96
CA THR A 299 12.21 -1.01 15.92
C THR A 299 13.49 -1.48 16.61
N GLY A 300 13.38 -2.26 17.68
CA GLY A 300 14.52 -2.83 18.40
C GLY A 300 15.22 -3.95 17.65
N ALA A 301 14.51 -4.73 16.81
CA ALA A 301 15.07 -5.88 16.12
C ALA A 301 16.30 -5.52 15.26
N ASP A 302 17.29 -6.40 15.20
CA ASP A 302 18.44 -6.19 14.32
C ASP A 302 18.11 -6.44 12.86
N VAL A 303 17.16 -7.35 12.60
CA VAL A 303 16.56 -7.59 11.30
C VAL A 303 15.14 -8.12 11.45
N VAL A 304 14.23 -7.61 10.63
CA VAL A 304 12.90 -8.19 10.41
C VAL A 304 13.02 -9.11 9.19
N ILE A 305 12.75 -10.40 9.40
CA ILE A 305 12.69 -11.41 8.34
C ILE A 305 11.26 -11.45 7.83
N ALA A 306 11.05 -11.08 6.58
CA ALA A 306 9.73 -11.04 5.96
C ALA A 306 9.56 -12.19 4.96
N THR A 307 8.44 -12.91 5.07
CA THR A 307 8.17 -14.11 4.28
C THR A 307 7.22 -13.81 3.11
N SER A 308 7.56 -12.82 2.28
CA SER A 308 6.68 -12.30 1.21
C SER A 308 6.33 -13.32 0.12
N SER A 309 7.13 -14.40 -0.04
CA SER A 309 6.85 -15.52 -0.94
C SER A 309 5.84 -16.54 -0.40
N SER A 310 5.54 -16.51 0.91
CA SER A 310 4.71 -17.51 1.58
C SER A 310 3.29 -17.00 1.80
N THR A 311 2.29 -17.81 1.47
CA THR A 311 0.87 -17.47 1.67
C THR A 311 0.34 -17.86 3.05
N GLY A 312 1.14 -18.58 3.86
CA GLY A 312 0.75 -19.01 5.20
C GLY A 312 1.84 -19.81 5.89
N CYS A 313 1.66 -20.10 7.19
CA CYS A 313 2.68 -20.70 8.05
C CYS A 313 3.19 -22.10 7.64
N ASN A 314 2.43 -22.86 6.83
CA ASN A 314 2.75 -24.24 6.46
C ASN A 314 3.49 -24.40 5.12
N HIS A 315 3.66 -23.33 4.34
CA HIS A 315 4.24 -23.42 2.99
C HIS A 315 5.76 -23.25 2.96
N GLY A 316 6.35 -22.66 4.00
CA GLY A 316 7.75 -22.25 3.98
C GLY A 316 7.98 -21.06 3.04
N PHE A 317 9.22 -20.58 3.01
CA PHE A 317 9.66 -19.48 2.14
C PHE A 317 11.06 -19.69 1.54
N LEU A 318 11.79 -20.73 1.96
CA LEU A 318 13.11 -21.09 1.42
C LEU A 318 13.05 -22.08 0.24
N GLY A 319 11.88 -22.24 -0.37
CA GLY A 319 11.64 -23.22 -1.44
C GLY A 319 12.30 -22.91 -2.79
N ALA A 320 11.93 -23.72 -3.79
CA ALA A 320 12.22 -23.42 -5.19
C ALA A 320 11.47 -22.15 -5.62
N ARG A 321 12.15 -21.28 -6.36
CA ARG A 321 11.54 -20.12 -6.99
C ARG A 321 10.87 -20.55 -8.30
N PRO A 322 9.87 -19.80 -8.79
CA PRO A 322 9.30 -20.05 -10.11
C PRO A 322 10.41 -20.08 -11.16
N GLU A 323 10.32 -21.03 -12.10
CA GLU A 323 11.22 -21.05 -13.26
C GLU A 323 11.05 -19.72 -14.01
N SER A 324 12.13 -18.97 -14.13
CA SER A 324 12.17 -17.75 -14.94
C SER A 324 12.95 -18.03 -16.21
N SER A 325 12.52 -17.44 -17.32
CA SER A 325 13.30 -17.46 -18.53
C SER A 325 14.67 -16.79 -18.30
N GLY A 326 15.72 -17.36 -18.89
CA GLY A 326 17.06 -16.85 -18.75
C GLY A 326 18.13 -17.76 -19.33
N GLY A 327 19.32 -17.23 -19.49
CA GLY A 327 20.44 -17.97 -20.07
C GLY A 327 21.69 -17.14 -20.26
N THR A 328 22.67 -17.73 -20.92
CA THR A 328 23.94 -17.09 -21.26
C THR A 328 24.12 -17.06 -22.77
N LEU A 329 24.30 -15.86 -23.32
CA LEU A 329 24.60 -15.59 -24.72
C LEU A 329 26.12 -15.45 -24.87
N GLN A 330 26.66 -16.01 -25.94
CA GLN A 330 28.07 -15.89 -26.30
C GLN A 330 28.19 -14.86 -27.43
N ILE A 331 28.63 -13.64 -27.10
CA ILE A 331 28.67 -12.51 -28.03
C ILE A 331 30.11 -12.31 -28.55
N PRO A 332 30.35 -12.37 -29.87
CA PRO A 332 31.66 -12.09 -30.43
C PRO A 332 31.96 -10.58 -30.35
N LEU A 333 33.11 -10.21 -29.78
CA LEU A 333 33.52 -8.80 -29.59
C LEU A 333 33.98 -8.10 -30.87
N ASN A 334 34.41 -8.86 -31.89
CA ASN A 334 34.86 -8.29 -33.16
C ASN A 334 34.82 -9.34 -34.28
N ALA A 335 34.44 -8.94 -35.50
CA ALA A 335 34.44 -9.83 -36.66
C ALA A 335 35.86 -10.34 -37.01
N ASP A 336 36.89 -9.55 -36.70
CA ASP A 336 38.29 -9.83 -37.03
C ASP A 336 39.07 -10.57 -35.92
N SER A 337 38.44 -10.87 -34.78
CA SER A 337 39.09 -11.60 -33.67
C SER A 337 38.19 -12.74 -33.18
N PRO A 338 38.24 -13.92 -33.83
CA PRO A 338 37.37 -15.05 -33.53
C PRO A 338 37.55 -15.67 -32.13
N ASN A 339 38.54 -15.21 -31.35
CA ASN A 339 38.81 -15.70 -29.99
C ASN A 339 38.29 -14.75 -28.88
N GLY A 340 37.78 -13.56 -29.23
CA GLY A 340 37.23 -12.62 -28.26
C GLY A 340 35.73 -12.80 -28.10
N VAL A 341 35.29 -13.65 -27.17
CA VAL A 341 33.88 -13.85 -26.84
C VAL A 341 33.58 -13.26 -25.46
N VAL A 342 32.44 -12.59 -25.32
CA VAL A 342 31.89 -12.17 -24.02
C VAL A 342 30.65 -12.98 -23.72
N ALA A 343 30.60 -13.50 -22.49
CA ALA A 343 29.39 -14.05 -21.92
C ALA A 343 28.49 -12.90 -21.46
N LEU A 344 27.31 -12.81 -22.04
CA LEU A 344 26.26 -11.88 -21.64
C LEU A 344 25.07 -12.69 -21.14
N HIS A 345 24.50 -12.33 -20.00
CA HIS A 345 23.39 -13.06 -19.41
C HIS A 345 22.07 -12.35 -19.72
N PHE A 346 21.00 -13.14 -19.75
CA PHE A 346 19.64 -12.61 -19.80
C PHE A 346 18.76 -13.34 -18.81
N ARG A 347 17.75 -12.63 -18.31
CA ARG A 347 16.66 -13.20 -17.51
C ARG A 347 15.43 -12.30 -17.59
N GLU A 348 14.27 -12.82 -17.25
CA GLU A 348 13.09 -12.00 -17.01
C GLU A 348 13.36 -10.92 -15.94
N ALA A 349 12.88 -9.70 -16.19
CA ALA A 349 13.17 -8.53 -15.37
C ALA A 349 12.55 -8.66 -13.96
N LEU A 350 13.39 -8.43 -12.96
CA LEU A 350 13.04 -8.52 -11.55
C LEU A 350 12.61 -7.17 -10.95
N LEU A 351 12.37 -7.15 -9.64
CA LEU A 351 11.94 -5.93 -8.94
C LEU A 351 13.08 -4.89 -8.94
N GLY A 352 14.32 -5.34 -8.76
CA GLY A 352 15.51 -4.49 -8.88
C GLY A 352 15.74 -3.90 -10.27
N ASP A 353 15.20 -4.53 -11.32
CA ASP A 353 15.43 -4.15 -12.70
C ASP A 353 14.52 -3.01 -13.18
N GLY A 354 13.73 -2.42 -12.29
CA GLY A 354 12.87 -1.28 -12.61
C GLY A 354 12.81 -0.29 -11.47
N GLY A 355 13.25 0.95 -11.74
CA GLY A 355 13.04 2.12 -10.89
C GLY A 355 13.29 1.90 -9.40
N SER A 356 12.57 2.65 -8.56
CA SER A 356 12.65 2.55 -7.10
C SER A 356 12.22 1.16 -6.60
N ILE A 357 13.18 0.39 -6.09
CA ILE A 357 12.98 -0.91 -5.44
C ILE A 357 11.98 -0.78 -4.30
N ALA A 358 12.15 0.17 -3.39
CA ALA A 358 11.33 0.26 -2.18
C ALA A 358 9.86 0.61 -2.47
N ARG A 359 9.61 1.42 -3.51
CA ARG A 359 8.27 1.67 -4.01
C ARG A 359 7.64 0.37 -4.52
N ARG A 360 8.38 -0.42 -5.30
CA ARG A 360 7.87 -1.68 -5.87
C ARG A 360 7.63 -2.75 -4.80
N ILE A 361 8.47 -2.83 -3.75
CA ILE A 361 8.22 -3.68 -2.57
C ILE A 361 6.85 -3.32 -1.95
N GLY A 362 6.52 -2.04 -1.84
CA GLY A 362 5.28 -1.57 -1.19
C GLY A 362 3.99 -1.92 -1.93
N TYR A 363 4.06 -2.09 -3.25
CA TYR A 363 2.91 -2.34 -4.12
C TYR A 363 2.84 -3.76 -4.69
N GLN A 364 3.95 -4.50 -4.79
CA GLN A 364 4.02 -5.77 -5.53
C GLN A 364 4.46 -6.99 -4.69
N GLU A 365 4.65 -6.87 -3.37
CA GLU A 365 5.12 -8.01 -2.54
C GLU A 365 4.01 -8.95 -2.04
N GLY A 366 3.49 -9.76 -2.95
CA GLY A 366 2.78 -11.00 -2.60
C GLY A 366 1.67 -10.82 -1.55
N THR A 367 1.42 -11.88 -0.78
CA THR A 367 0.33 -11.88 0.21
C THR A 367 0.66 -11.13 1.50
N LEU A 368 1.95 -10.93 1.82
CA LEU A 368 2.35 -10.23 3.03
C LEU A 368 2.11 -8.72 2.89
N SER A 369 2.40 -8.14 1.72
CA SER A 369 2.18 -6.73 1.48
C SER A 369 0.72 -6.35 1.27
N SER A 370 -0.21 -7.31 1.18
CA SER A 370 -1.63 -6.98 1.19
C SER A 370 -2.21 -6.87 2.60
N ARG A 371 -1.51 -7.35 3.65
CA ARG A 371 -2.03 -7.30 5.04
C ARG A 371 -1.74 -5.96 5.71
N GLY A 372 -2.73 -5.43 6.42
CA GLY A 372 -2.64 -4.15 7.14
C GLY A 372 -1.60 -4.18 8.26
N TRP A 373 -1.66 -5.20 9.13
CA TRP A 373 -0.72 -5.40 10.23
C TRP A 373 0.74 -5.46 9.77
N CYS A 374 1.02 -6.18 8.67
CA CYS A 374 2.38 -6.34 8.16
C CYS A 374 2.98 -5.04 7.59
N TYR A 375 2.17 -4.02 7.35
CA TYR A 375 2.68 -2.76 6.85
C TYR A 375 3.47 -1.97 7.90
N GLN A 376 2.96 -1.88 9.13
CA GLN A 376 3.72 -1.23 10.21
C GLN A 376 5.03 -1.96 10.50
N GLU A 377 5.03 -3.29 10.40
CA GLU A 377 6.19 -4.15 10.64
C GLU A 377 7.38 -3.77 9.75
N ARG A 378 7.12 -3.48 8.47
CA ARG A 378 8.13 -2.97 7.54
C ARG A 378 8.56 -1.55 7.87
N LEU A 379 7.61 -0.63 8.09
CA LEU A 379 7.91 0.79 8.35
C LEU A 379 8.78 0.97 9.60
N LEU A 380 8.55 0.15 10.62
CA LEU A 380 9.25 0.19 11.91
C LEU A 380 10.64 -0.48 11.88
N ALA A 381 10.94 -1.28 10.85
CA ALA A 381 12.17 -2.05 10.76
C ALA A 381 13.37 -1.17 10.41
N ARG A 382 14.47 -1.28 11.16
CA ARG A 382 15.77 -0.69 10.78
C ARG A 382 16.43 -1.44 9.62
N ARG A 383 16.17 -2.75 9.55
CA ARG A 383 16.62 -3.65 8.49
C ARG A 383 15.50 -4.63 8.20
N TYR A 384 15.05 -4.65 6.95
CA TYR A 384 13.97 -5.49 6.46
C TYR A 384 14.54 -6.42 5.39
N LEU A 385 14.55 -7.71 5.69
CA LEU A 385 15.06 -8.77 4.83
C LEU A 385 13.86 -9.57 4.30
N SER A 386 13.44 -9.26 3.07
CA SER A 386 12.29 -9.89 2.43
C SER A 386 12.71 -11.05 1.54
N PHE A 387 12.19 -12.23 1.85
CA PHE A 387 12.25 -13.40 1.00
C PHE A 387 11.11 -13.35 0.00
N GLY A 388 11.33 -12.62 -1.10
CA GLY A 388 10.39 -12.51 -2.20
C GLY A 388 10.27 -13.79 -3.03
N ARG A 389 9.22 -13.86 -3.87
CA ARG A 389 8.94 -15.02 -4.73
C ARG A 389 10.05 -15.29 -5.75
N ARG A 390 10.75 -14.25 -6.20
CA ARG A 390 11.74 -14.31 -7.30
C ARG A 390 13.17 -13.96 -6.88
N GLU A 391 13.35 -13.12 -5.85
CA GLU A 391 14.66 -12.71 -5.36
C GLU A 391 14.58 -12.31 -3.88
N LEU A 392 15.72 -12.31 -3.21
CA LEU A 392 15.89 -11.72 -1.88
C LEU A 392 15.97 -10.19 -1.98
N ILE A 393 15.39 -9.49 -1.02
CA ILE A 393 15.36 -8.03 -0.99
C ILE A 393 15.79 -7.53 0.40
N TRP A 394 16.56 -6.45 0.41
CA TRP A 394 17.10 -5.79 1.58
C TRP A 394 16.72 -4.32 1.58
N GLU A 395 16.15 -3.86 2.68
CA GLU A 395 15.93 -2.44 2.94
C GLU A 395 16.53 -2.09 4.31
N CYS A 396 17.29 -1.01 4.38
CA CYS A 396 17.75 -0.44 5.64
C CYS A 396 17.75 1.10 5.57
N ASN A 397 18.13 1.76 6.67
CA ASN A 397 18.18 3.22 6.78
C ASN A 397 19.25 3.90 5.89
N THR A 398 19.91 3.18 4.98
CA THR A 398 21.02 3.71 4.16
C THR A 398 21.02 3.16 2.75
N THR A 399 20.71 1.88 2.56
CA THR A 399 20.69 1.24 1.25
C THR A 399 19.48 0.33 1.07
N CYS A 400 19.06 0.18 -0.17
CA CYS A 400 18.07 -0.79 -0.61
C CYS A 400 18.71 -1.60 -1.74
N HIS A 401 18.63 -2.93 -1.63
CA HIS A 401 19.23 -3.86 -2.59
C HIS A 401 18.27 -5.01 -2.84
N CYS A 402 18.44 -5.66 -3.97
CA CYS A 402 17.92 -6.99 -4.20
C CYS A 402 19.05 -7.94 -4.60
N GLU A 403 18.77 -9.24 -4.62
CA GLU A 403 19.77 -10.29 -4.86
C GLU A 403 20.47 -10.10 -6.20
N SER A 404 19.77 -9.51 -7.17
CA SER A 404 20.29 -9.20 -8.49
C SER A 404 21.08 -7.89 -8.60
N SER A 405 21.10 -7.04 -7.58
CA SER A 405 21.77 -5.73 -7.60
C SER A 405 23.30 -5.86 -7.70
N ASP A 406 23.94 -4.96 -8.46
CA ASP A 406 25.40 -4.76 -8.39
C ASP A 406 25.75 -3.80 -7.24
N VAL A 407 26.04 -4.38 -6.08
CA VAL A 407 26.38 -3.63 -4.86
C VAL A 407 27.82 -3.07 -4.91
N SER A 408 28.64 -3.51 -5.86
CA SER A 408 30.05 -3.10 -5.98
C SER A 408 30.23 -1.77 -6.72
N ASN A 409 29.25 -1.38 -7.52
CA ASN A 409 29.19 -0.11 -8.21
C ASN A 409 27.79 0.50 -8.01
N PRO A 410 27.51 1.11 -6.83
CA PRO A 410 26.22 1.73 -6.59
C PRO A 410 25.99 2.81 -7.66
N ASP A 411 24.97 2.61 -8.50
CA ASP A 411 24.61 3.55 -9.55
C ASP A 411 24.43 4.94 -8.92
N PRO A 412 25.19 5.97 -9.37
CA PRO A 412 25.06 7.33 -8.86
C PRO A 412 23.65 7.89 -8.96
N SER A 413 22.82 7.36 -9.88
CA SER A 413 21.42 7.74 -10.06
C SER A 413 20.45 7.07 -9.07
N LEU A 414 20.86 5.96 -8.44
CA LEU A 414 20.19 5.33 -7.29
C LEU A 414 20.74 5.84 -5.96
N SER A 415 21.92 6.47 -5.97
CA SER A 415 22.53 7.07 -4.79
C SER A 415 21.99 8.48 -4.52
N VAL A 416 21.23 8.61 -3.43
CA VAL A 416 21.00 9.83 -2.62
C VAL A 416 20.93 11.15 -3.41
N GLY A 417 19.91 11.26 -4.27
CA GLY A 417 19.26 12.54 -4.52
C GLY A 417 18.05 12.65 -3.60
N ASP A 418 18.11 13.50 -2.59
CA ASP A 418 16.96 13.87 -1.76
C ASP A 418 16.04 14.78 -2.60
N THR A 419 15.31 14.22 -3.56
CA THR A 419 14.39 14.97 -4.44
C THR A 419 12.97 15.04 -3.89
N GLY A 420 12.70 14.45 -2.73
CA GLY A 420 11.38 14.51 -2.09
C GLY A 420 10.28 13.74 -2.83
N ASP A 421 10.60 12.96 -3.88
CA ASP A 421 9.64 12.24 -4.72
C ASP A 421 10.05 10.80 -5.05
N GLY A 422 10.18 9.92 -4.04
CA GLY A 422 10.23 8.47 -4.29
C GLY A 422 11.63 7.86 -4.33
N SER A 423 12.51 8.25 -3.40
CA SER A 423 13.74 7.51 -3.16
C SER A 423 13.46 6.16 -2.51
N ASP A 424 14.38 5.21 -2.65
CA ASP A 424 14.28 3.86 -2.06
C ASP A 424 14.31 3.83 -0.52
N HIS A 425 14.51 4.96 0.14
CA HIS A 425 14.48 5.06 1.59
C HIS A 425 13.22 5.73 2.13
N ASP A 426 12.27 6.03 1.24
CA ASP A 426 11.09 6.82 1.59
C ASP A 426 10.17 6.15 2.62
N TYR A 427 10.26 4.82 2.78
CA TYR A 427 9.42 4.01 3.65
C TYR A 427 10.05 3.70 5.01
N ASN A 428 11.31 4.09 5.25
CA ASN A 428 11.94 3.82 6.53
C ASN A 428 11.62 4.91 7.56
N LEU A 429 10.80 4.58 8.57
CA LEU A 429 10.36 5.55 9.57
C LEU A 429 11.56 6.14 10.33
N SER A 430 12.48 5.30 10.81
CA SER A 430 13.61 5.77 11.63
C SER A 430 14.53 6.74 10.89
N LEU A 431 14.77 6.54 9.59
CA LEU A 431 15.51 7.48 8.76
C LEU A 431 14.76 8.81 8.60
N ARG A 432 13.44 8.75 8.34
CA ARG A 432 12.60 9.94 8.22
C ARG A 432 12.63 10.78 9.48
N LEU A 433 12.45 10.17 10.65
CA LEU A 433 12.55 10.89 11.93
C LEU A 433 13.89 11.62 12.11
N SER A 434 14.99 11.07 11.55
CA SER A 434 16.31 11.69 11.70
C SER A 434 16.63 12.80 10.70
N ARG A 435 15.96 12.84 9.54
CA ARG A 435 16.34 13.70 8.40
C ARG A 435 15.25 14.65 7.91
N SER A 436 13.99 14.38 8.24
CA SER A 436 12.85 15.11 7.72
C SER A 436 12.46 16.27 8.62
N SER A 437 11.98 17.36 8.02
CA SER A 437 11.29 18.42 8.76
C SER A 437 9.94 17.92 9.28
N THR A 438 9.34 18.63 10.23
CA THR A 438 7.97 18.34 10.71
C THR A 438 6.96 18.26 9.55
N THR A 439 7.03 19.20 8.60
CA THR A 439 6.16 19.21 7.40
C THR A 439 6.37 17.97 6.53
N ASP A 440 7.61 17.52 6.38
CA ASP A 440 7.92 16.31 5.60
C ASP A 440 7.43 15.04 6.29
N LEU A 441 7.41 15.01 7.63
CA LEU A 441 6.85 13.90 8.39
C LEU A 441 5.33 13.81 8.26
N TYR A 442 4.61 14.94 8.26
CA TYR A 442 3.18 14.94 7.95
C TYR A 442 2.91 14.48 6.51
N ARG A 443 3.70 14.96 5.55
CA ARG A 443 3.63 14.50 4.15
C ARG A 443 3.91 13.00 4.05
N PHE A 444 4.89 12.49 4.79
CA PHE A 444 5.19 11.07 4.87
C PHE A 444 4.02 10.28 5.47
N TRP A 445 3.43 10.74 6.57
CA TRP A 445 2.22 10.13 7.15
C TRP A 445 1.10 10.01 6.11
N MET A 446 0.77 11.09 5.42
CA MET A 446 -0.32 11.08 4.43
C MET A 446 0.03 10.22 3.21
N SER A 447 1.15 10.52 2.55
CA SER A 447 1.47 9.96 1.24
C SER A 447 2.09 8.56 1.26
N LYS A 448 2.85 8.24 2.32
CA LYS A 448 3.52 6.94 2.45
C LYS A 448 2.77 6.06 3.41
N VAL A 449 2.35 6.55 4.58
CA VAL A 449 1.69 5.69 5.56
C VAL A 449 0.22 5.45 5.20
N VAL A 450 -0.62 6.49 5.21
CA VAL A 450 -2.08 6.36 5.04
C VAL A 450 -2.44 5.86 3.65
N GLN A 451 -1.94 6.49 2.58
CA GLN A 451 -2.30 6.07 1.22
C GLN A 451 -2.01 4.59 0.96
N HIS A 452 -0.86 4.07 1.42
CA HIS A 452 -0.49 2.67 1.21
C HIS A 452 -1.14 1.70 2.20
N TYR A 453 -1.52 2.17 3.39
CA TYR A 453 -2.16 1.35 4.42
C TYR A 453 -3.66 1.18 4.18
N ALA A 454 -4.35 2.24 3.75
CA ALA A 454 -5.81 2.32 3.77
C ALA A 454 -6.51 1.22 2.96
N HIS A 455 -5.86 0.73 1.90
CA HIS A 455 -6.36 -0.30 0.98
C HIS A 455 -5.81 -1.71 1.26
N ARG A 456 -5.19 -1.93 2.43
CA ARG A 456 -4.70 -3.24 2.84
C ARG A 456 -5.78 -4.03 3.56
N ASN A 457 -5.70 -5.35 3.40
CA ASN A 457 -6.60 -6.32 3.98
C ASN A 457 -6.36 -6.46 5.48
N LEU A 458 -7.45 -6.33 6.23
CA LEU A 458 -7.51 -6.63 7.65
C LEU A 458 -8.49 -7.76 7.86
N THR A 459 -8.11 -8.76 8.66
CA THR A 459 -9.01 -9.86 9.03
C THR A 459 -10.17 -9.34 9.88
N ARG A 460 -9.91 -8.35 10.74
CA ARG A 460 -10.92 -7.61 11.50
C ARG A 460 -10.81 -6.14 11.15
N TYR A 461 -11.85 -5.57 10.55
CA TYR A 461 -11.85 -4.15 10.16
C TYR A 461 -11.79 -3.20 11.37
N THR A 462 -12.21 -3.67 12.55
CA THR A 462 -12.09 -2.97 13.83
C THR A 462 -10.62 -2.67 14.20
N ASP A 463 -9.66 -3.44 13.66
CA ASP A 463 -8.24 -3.20 13.85
C ASP A 463 -7.70 -2.00 13.04
N ARG A 464 -8.52 -1.31 12.24
CA ARG A 464 -8.04 -0.31 11.27
C ARG A 464 -7.15 0.78 11.84
N LEU A 465 -7.40 1.26 13.06
CA LEU A 465 -6.50 2.22 13.72
C LEU A 465 -5.42 1.52 14.56
N ILE A 466 -5.74 0.37 15.15
CA ILE A 466 -4.84 -0.39 16.02
C ILE A 466 -3.65 -0.96 15.24
N ALA A 467 -3.89 -1.47 14.03
CA ALA A 467 -2.90 -2.09 13.16
C ALA A 467 -1.88 -1.11 12.55
N ILE A 468 -2.00 0.18 12.82
CA ILE A 468 -0.99 1.21 12.49
C ILE A 468 -0.54 2.00 13.72
N GLN A 469 -1.07 1.68 14.91
CA GLN A 469 -0.84 2.44 16.14
C GLN A 469 0.64 2.50 16.55
N GLY A 470 1.43 1.47 16.23
CA GLY A 470 2.86 1.46 16.52
C GLY A 470 3.61 2.59 15.79
N VAL A 471 3.26 2.85 14.52
CA VAL A 471 3.82 3.96 13.73
C VAL A 471 3.35 5.31 14.31
N VAL A 472 2.07 5.40 14.70
CA VAL A 472 1.50 6.59 15.33
C VAL A 472 2.25 6.94 16.61
N SER A 473 2.46 5.99 17.52
CA SER A 473 3.13 6.27 18.80
C SER A 473 4.58 6.76 18.63
N VAL A 474 5.28 6.26 17.60
CA VAL A 474 6.63 6.74 17.26
C VAL A 474 6.60 8.17 16.70
N LEU A 475 5.67 8.45 15.77
CA LEU A 475 5.50 9.78 15.19
C LEU A 475 5.01 10.82 16.20
N GLU A 476 4.03 10.48 17.03
CA GLU A 476 3.45 11.33 18.07
C GLU A 476 4.55 11.84 19.03
N LYS A 477 5.41 10.93 19.50
CA LYS A 477 6.53 11.28 20.37
C LYS A 477 7.53 12.22 19.70
N HIS A 478 7.74 12.09 18.38
CA HIS A 478 8.71 12.89 17.65
C HIS A 478 8.16 14.25 17.19
N LEU A 479 6.90 14.27 16.74
CA LEU A 479 6.19 15.46 16.30
C LEU A 479 5.74 16.33 17.46
N ASP A 480 5.65 15.77 18.67
CA ASP A 480 5.03 16.40 19.83
C ASP A 480 3.61 16.89 19.49
N ASP A 481 2.86 16.10 18.72
CA ASP A 481 1.52 16.43 18.25
C ASP A 481 0.52 15.34 18.62
N GLU A 482 -0.72 15.73 18.83
CA GLU A 482 -1.80 14.84 19.24
C GLU A 482 -2.43 14.16 18.03
N TYR A 483 -2.47 12.82 18.06
CA TYR A 483 -3.14 12.02 17.05
C TYR A 483 -4.61 11.79 17.40
N VAL A 484 -5.53 12.12 16.48
CA VAL A 484 -6.97 11.99 16.68
C VAL A 484 -7.59 11.26 15.49
N TYR A 485 -8.02 10.01 15.72
CA TYR A 485 -8.74 9.18 14.75
C TYR A 485 -8.20 9.32 13.31
N GLY A 486 -6.93 9.03 13.06
CA GLY A 486 -6.38 9.06 11.71
C GLY A 486 -5.56 10.31 11.35
N ILE A 487 -5.72 11.43 12.05
CA ILE A 487 -5.09 12.72 11.68
C ILE A 487 -4.32 13.36 12.83
N TRP A 488 -3.41 14.27 12.50
CA TRP A 488 -2.59 15.05 13.44
C TRP A 488 -3.21 16.42 13.68
N LYS A 489 -3.35 16.87 14.94
CA LYS A 489 -4.03 18.15 15.24
C LYS A 489 -3.34 19.36 14.62
N ARG A 490 -2.01 19.45 14.64
CA ARG A 490 -1.27 20.58 14.06
C ARG A 490 -1.29 20.58 12.53
N ASP A 491 -1.61 19.46 11.89
CA ASP A 491 -1.74 19.33 10.42
C ASP A 491 -3.16 18.94 9.98
N ALA A 492 -4.16 19.28 10.82
CA ALA A 492 -5.53 18.79 10.64
C ALA A 492 -6.15 19.17 9.30
N LEU A 493 -5.83 20.35 8.74
CA LEU A 493 -6.36 20.79 7.45
C LEU A 493 -5.99 19.82 6.31
N TRP A 494 -4.72 19.42 6.24
CA TRP A 494 -4.28 18.41 5.28
C TRP A 494 -4.80 17.03 5.66
N GLY A 495 -4.82 16.68 6.95
CA GLY A 495 -5.40 15.43 7.44
C GLY A 495 -6.85 15.21 6.99
N LEU A 496 -7.66 16.28 6.94
CA LEU A 496 -9.06 16.30 6.52
C LEU A 496 -9.26 16.31 4.99
N SER A 497 -8.21 16.49 4.20
CA SER A 497 -8.31 16.66 2.74
C SER A 497 -8.15 15.38 1.93
N TRP A 498 -8.31 14.24 2.58
CA TRP A 498 -8.27 12.94 1.93
C TRP A 498 -9.42 12.79 0.93
N THR A 499 -9.27 11.93 -0.07
CA THR A 499 -10.29 11.66 -1.11
C THR A 499 -10.27 10.20 -1.57
N THR A 500 -11.38 9.73 -2.16
CA THR A 500 -11.54 8.38 -2.75
C THR A 500 -11.48 8.38 -4.28
N ARG A 501 -11.11 9.51 -4.90
CA ARG A 501 -11.22 9.82 -6.35
C ARG A 501 -10.69 8.77 -7.34
N VAL A 502 -9.85 7.82 -6.90
CA VAL A 502 -9.03 6.96 -7.76
C VAL A 502 -9.45 5.48 -7.68
N ALA A 503 -10.49 5.12 -6.92
CA ALA A 503 -11.00 3.74 -6.89
C ALA A 503 -12.49 3.68 -6.53
N GLY A 504 -13.12 2.54 -6.81
CA GLY A 504 -14.54 2.26 -6.59
C GLY A 504 -15.05 2.50 -5.15
N PRO A 505 -16.35 2.26 -4.90
CA PRO A 505 -17.00 2.60 -3.64
C PRO A 505 -16.26 2.02 -2.43
N CYS A 506 -15.94 2.85 -1.43
CA CYS A 506 -15.33 2.39 -0.18
C CYS A 506 -16.41 1.99 0.83
N VAL A 507 -16.14 1.04 1.72
CA VAL A 507 -17.15 0.61 2.70
C VAL A 507 -17.17 1.56 3.92
N PRO A 508 -18.33 2.11 4.33
CA PRO A 508 -18.42 2.90 5.55
C PRO A 508 -18.05 2.09 6.80
N LEU A 509 -17.24 2.70 7.67
CA LEU A 509 -16.83 2.19 8.97
C LEU A 509 -17.16 3.22 10.06
N ALA A 510 -18.39 3.73 10.04
CA ALA A 510 -18.84 4.81 10.94
C ALA A 510 -18.75 4.45 12.43
N GLU A 511 -18.71 3.16 12.79
CA GLU A 511 -18.52 2.69 14.17
C GLU A 511 -17.05 2.72 14.61
N ILE A 512 -16.12 2.73 13.66
CA ILE A 512 -14.67 2.70 13.91
C ILE A 512 -14.09 4.11 14.03
N ALA A 513 -14.54 5.03 13.17
CA ALA A 513 -14.03 6.38 13.14
C ALA A 513 -15.08 7.42 12.70
N PRO A 514 -14.96 8.68 13.19
CA PRO A 514 -15.74 9.84 12.74
C PRO A 514 -15.72 10.03 11.22
N SER A 515 -16.78 10.57 10.62
CA SER A 515 -16.89 10.67 9.14
C SER A 515 -15.81 11.53 8.50
N TRP A 516 -15.21 12.45 9.25
CA TRP A 516 -14.12 13.30 8.80
C TRP A 516 -12.75 12.58 8.75
N SER A 517 -12.65 11.40 9.36
CA SER A 517 -11.44 10.57 9.36
C SER A 517 -11.35 9.70 8.11
N TRP A 518 -10.14 9.54 7.55
CA TRP A 518 -9.91 8.55 6.49
C TRP A 518 -10.16 7.11 6.94
N ALA A 519 -10.11 6.85 8.25
CA ALA A 519 -10.38 5.54 8.81
C ALA A 519 -11.88 5.19 8.81
N SER A 520 -12.76 6.15 8.54
CA SER A 520 -14.22 5.93 8.44
C SER A 520 -14.64 5.23 7.14
N VAL A 521 -13.69 4.95 6.24
CA VAL A 521 -13.93 4.22 5.00
C VAL A 521 -12.90 3.12 4.83
N TYR A 522 -13.30 1.99 4.24
CA TYR A 522 -12.42 0.90 3.84
C TYR A 522 -12.17 0.94 2.32
N GLY A 523 -10.92 1.13 1.90
CA GLY A 523 -10.55 1.27 0.50
C GLY A 523 -9.37 2.22 0.26
N ARG A 524 -9.10 2.54 -1.00
CA ARG A 524 -7.99 3.45 -1.37
C ARG A 524 -8.32 4.89 -0.99
N VAL A 525 -7.43 5.49 -0.21
CA VAL A 525 -7.49 6.89 0.21
C VAL A 525 -6.34 7.65 -0.47
N ASN A 526 -6.60 8.89 -0.90
CA ASN A 526 -5.63 9.74 -1.57
C ASN A 526 -5.52 11.14 -1.00
N TYR A 527 -4.33 11.71 -1.02
CA TYR A 527 -4.07 13.11 -0.66
C TYR A 527 -3.50 13.89 -1.86
N GLY A 528 -4.16 14.98 -2.22
CA GLY A 528 -3.66 15.93 -3.24
C GLY A 528 -2.71 16.97 -2.64
N LEU A 529 -1.50 16.57 -2.26
CA LEU A 529 -0.55 17.43 -1.55
C LEU A 529 0.18 18.40 -2.49
N TRP A 530 -0.27 19.66 -2.53
CA TRP A 530 0.29 20.71 -3.38
C TRP A 530 0.73 21.87 -2.49
N PRO A 531 2.04 22.08 -2.26
CA PRO A 531 2.55 23.04 -1.27
C PRO A 531 2.11 24.50 -1.48
N GLU A 532 1.83 24.88 -2.72
CA GLU A 532 1.41 26.24 -3.11
C GLU A 532 -0.06 26.54 -2.75
N ARG A 533 -0.85 25.53 -2.32
CA ARG A 533 -2.27 25.71 -2.00
C ARG A 533 -2.45 26.49 -0.70
N GLN A 534 -3.38 27.43 -0.72
CA GLN A 534 -3.79 28.19 0.46
C GLN A 534 -5.19 27.76 0.90
N TRP A 535 -5.36 27.44 2.18
CA TRP A 535 -6.64 27.05 2.78
C TRP A 535 -7.62 28.22 2.84
N SER A 536 -8.90 27.94 2.58
CA SER A 536 -10.01 28.92 2.72
C SER A 536 -10.88 28.70 3.95
N TYR A 537 -10.52 27.74 4.81
CA TYR A 537 -11.16 27.46 6.09
C TYR A 537 -10.10 27.18 7.16
N GLU A 538 -10.50 27.25 8.44
CA GLU A 538 -9.64 26.94 9.59
C GLU A 538 -10.29 25.89 10.50
N VAL A 539 -9.44 25.17 11.24
CA VAL A 539 -9.88 24.27 12.33
C VAL A 539 -9.96 25.09 13.61
N VAL A 540 -11.17 25.22 14.17
CA VAL A 540 -11.43 25.95 15.41
C VAL A 540 -11.10 25.10 16.63
N GLY A 541 -11.37 23.78 16.55
CA GLY A 541 -11.09 22.87 17.65
C GLY A 541 -11.61 21.46 17.42
N PHE A 542 -11.31 20.57 18.37
CA PHE A 542 -11.80 19.20 18.44
C PHE A 542 -12.56 19.03 19.75
N SER A 543 -13.79 18.48 19.71
CA SER A 543 -14.54 18.17 20.92
C SER A 543 -14.06 16.82 21.49
N SER A 544 -13.70 16.78 22.78
CA SER A 544 -13.23 15.55 23.43
C SER A 544 -14.38 14.69 23.97
N ARG A 545 -14.05 13.43 24.33
CA ARG A 545 -14.95 12.43 24.92
C ARG A 545 -15.54 12.84 26.29
N ASP A 546 -15.00 13.88 26.93
CA ASP A 546 -15.28 14.24 28.34
C ASP A 546 -16.12 15.52 28.56
N GLU A 547 -16.37 16.33 27.52
CA GLU A 547 -16.99 17.65 27.72
C GLU A 547 -18.53 17.64 27.88
N ASP A 548 -19.22 16.55 27.52
CA ASP A 548 -20.69 16.46 27.53
C ASP A 548 -21.27 15.55 28.64
N ARG A 549 -20.63 15.45 29.82
CA ARG A 549 -21.20 14.74 30.99
C ARG A 549 -22.27 15.55 31.75
N THR A 550 -23.08 16.35 31.05
CA THR A 550 -24.22 17.07 31.65
C THR A 550 -25.56 16.81 30.94
N SER A 551 -25.85 15.59 30.52
CA SER A 551 -27.25 15.12 30.43
C SER A 551 -27.34 13.63 30.08
N ILE A 552 -28.24 12.96 30.77
CA ILE A 552 -28.49 11.52 30.75
C ILE A 552 -29.11 11.07 29.41
N SER A 553 -28.43 10.17 28.69
CA SER A 553 -28.99 9.23 27.71
C SER A 553 -28.05 8.03 27.60
N ARG A 554 -28.61 6.81 27.50
CA ARG A 554 -27.88 5.52 27.57
C ARG A 554 -27.53 4.93 26.19
N ASP A 555 -27.65 5.69 25.11
CA ASP A 555 -27.38 5.21 23.75
C ASP A 555 -26.11 5.88 23.19
N ALA A 556 -25.14 5.05 22.78
CA ALA A 556 -23.88 5.34 22.06
C ALA A 556 -23.09 6.60 22.49
N SER A 557 -21.90 6.42 23.08
CA SER A 557 -20.96 7.53 23.27
C SER A 557 -20.74 8.28 21.93
N PRO A 558 -20.90 9.61 21.88
CA PRO A 558 -20.80 10.34 20.62
C PRO A 558 -19.34 10.34 20.14
N LEU A 559 -19.13 9.97 18.88
CA LEU A 559 -17.84 10.11 18.20
C LEU A 559 -17.40 11.59 18.25
N PRO A 560 -16.08 11.86 18.34
CA PRO A 560 -15.59 13.22 18.45
C PRO A 560 -15.89 14.03 17.19
N SER A 561 -16.24 15.30 17.39
CA SER A 561 -16.45 16.26 16.31
C SER A 561 -15.25 17.19 16.11
N VAL A 562 -15.04 17.60 14.86
CA VAL A 562 -14.13 18.68 14.49
C VAL A 562 -14.94 19.94 14.18
N GLN A 563 -14.54 21.08 14.74
CA GLN A 563 -15.14 22.38 14.49
C GLN A 563 -14.34 23.10 13.40
N LEU A 564 -15.01 23.47 12.31
CA LEU A 564 -14.43 24.13 11.15
C LEU A 564 -15.09 25.50 10.96
N ARG A 565 -14.31 26.52 10.61
CA ARG A 565 -14.83 27.84 10.22
C ARG A 565 -14.43 28.12 8.78
N GLY A 566 -15.43 28.34 7.91
CA GLY A 566 -15.19 28.64 6.50
C GLY A 566 -16.45 29.02 5.74
N ARG A 567 -16.28 29.33 4.45
CA ARG A 567 -17.41 29.64 3.55
C ARG A 567 -18.19 28.37 3.22
N LEU A 568 -19.46 28.37 3.60
CA LEU A 568 -20.38 27.24 3.42
C LEU A 568 -21.45 27.58 2.38
N LEU A 569 -21.44 26.88 1.25
CA LEU A 569 -22.46 27.01 0.20
C LEU A 569 -23.58 26.00 0.40
N TYR A 570 -24.77 26.36 -0.05
CA TYR A 570 -25.89 25.43 -0.15
C TYR A 570 -25.93 24.85 -1.56
N ALA A 571 -26.14 23.54 -1.65
CA ALA A 571 -26.27 22.85 -2.92
C ALA A 571 -27.32 21.73 -2.84
N ARG A 572 -27.80 21.31 -4.00
CA ARG A 572 -28.72 20.19 -4.17
C ARG A 572 -28.03 19.10 -4.98
N LEU A 573 -28.14 17.87 -4.50
CA LEU A 573 -27.68 16.68 -5.21
C LEU A 573 -28.88 16.01 -5.89
N GLU A 574 -28.79 15.86 -7.20
CA GLU A 574 -29.89 15.44 -8.09
C GLU A 574 -29.45 14.30 -9.00
N VAL A 575 -30.40 13.52 -9.51
CA VAL A 575 -30.12 12.51 -10.54
C VAL A 575 -29.82 13.25 -11.85
N ALA A 576 -28.72 12.87 -12.53
CA ALA A 576 -28.39 13.45 -13.83
C ALA A 576 -29.35 12.93 -14.91
N ASP A 577 -29.84 13.82 -15.78
CA ASP A 577 -30.88 13.50 -16.76
C ASP A 577 -30.41 12.58 -17.92
N ASP A 578 -29.09 12.48 -18.20
CA ASP A 578 -28.62 11.96 -19.50
C ASP A 578 -27.27 11.21 -19.51
N ASP A 579 -26.70 10.80 -18.36
CA ASP A 579 -25.37 10.18 -18.35
C ASP A 579 -25.30 8.86 -17.55
N ASN A 580 -25.11 7.74 -18.25
CA ASN A 580 -24.95 6.41 -17.64
C ASN A 580 -23.65 6.29 -16.82
N ALA A 581 -22.68 7.21 -17.01
CA ALA A 581 -21.40 7.19 -16.31
C ALA A 581 -21.44 7.94 -14.96
N HIS A 582 -22.26 8.98 -14.82
CA HIS A 582 -22.34 9.83 -13.63
C HIS A 582 -23.80 9.99 -13.18
N PRO A 583 -24.28 9.14 -12.25
CA PRO A 583 -25.69 9.08 -11.91
C PRO A 583 -26.21 10.27 -11.09
N LEU A 584 -25.31 11.11 -10.56
CA LEU A 584 -25.64 12.22 -9.68
C LEU A 584 -24.90 13.50 -10.11
N GLN A 585 -25.59 14.63 -10.05
CA GLN A 585 -25.05 15.96 -10.28
C GLN A 585 -25.30 16.87 -9.08
N LEU A 586 -24.37 17.78 -8.84
CA LEU A 586 -24.42 18.78 -7.78
C LEU A 586 -24.79 20.13 -8.37
N VAL A 587 -25.89 20.71 -7.90
CA VAL A 587 -26.41 22.02 -8.30
C VAL A 587 -26.18 23.01 -7.17
N ILE A 588 -25.27 23.96 -7.39
CA ILE A 588 -24.92 25.03 -6.45
C ILE A 588 -25.84 26.21 -6.68
N GLU A 589 -26.52 26.64 -5.63
CA GLU A 589 -27.44 27.76 -5.69
C GLU A 589 -26.78 29.02 -5.14
N SER A 590 -26.94 30.12 -5.88
CA SER A 590 -26.59 31.44 -5.38
C SER A 590 -27.67 31.97 -4.43
N ARG A 591 -27.25 32.69 -3.38
CA ARG A 591 -28.18 33.49 -2.56
C ARG A 591 -28.64 34.75 -3.27
N ASP A 592 -27.88 35.22 -4.25
CA ASP A 592 -28.24 36.35 -5.11
C ASP A 592 -29.03 35.83 -6.33
N PRO A 593 -30.32 36.19 -6.49
CA PRO A 593 -31.12 35.79 -7.64
C PRO A 593 -30.57 36.25 -8.99
N ALA A 594 -29.66 37.23 -9.02
CA ALA A 594 -29.01 37.71 -10.23
C ALA A 594 -27.85 36.82 -10.71
N VAL A 595 -27.39 35.87 -9.89
CA VAL A 595 -26.30 34.95 -10.22
C VAL A 595 -26.89 33.58 -10.52
N GLU A 596 -26.63 33.06 -11.72
CA GLU A 596 -27.11 31.73 -12.14
C GLU A 596 -26.52 30.60 -11.27
N SER A 597 -27.22 29.48 -11.18
CA SER A 597 -26.72 28.27 -10.51
C SER A 597 -25.59 27.61 -11.30
N VAL A 598 -24.68 26.94 -10.59
CA VAL A 598 -23.57 26.18 -11.20
C VAL A 598 -23.83 24.69 -10.99
N THR A 599 -23.75 23.89 -12.05
CA THR A 599 -23.94 22.44 -11.99
C THR A 599 -22.64 21.71 -12.31
N THR A 600 -22.35 20.63 -11.59
CA THR A 600 -21.19 19.75 -11.85
C THR A 600 -21.55 18.28 -11.65
N THR A 601 -20.92 17.39 -12.43
CA THR A 601 -20.96 15.93 -12.26
C THR A 601 -19.72 15.39 -11.55
N GLU A 602 -18.72 16.24 -11.27
CA GLU A 602 -17.50 15.87 -10.55
C GLU A 602 -17.75 15.76 -9.04
N VAL A 603 -18.52 14.74 -8.67
CA VAL A 603 -18.88 14.43 -7.28
C VAL A 603 -18.28 13.08 -6.91
N PHE A 604 -17.46 13.08 -5.86
CA PHE A 604 -16.78 11.90 -5.37
C PHE A 604 -17.25 11.59 -3.96
N PHE A 605 -18.04 10.53 -3.82
CA PHE A 605 -18.55 10.09 -2.53
C PHE A 605 -17.52 9.23 -1.79
N ASP A 606 -17.45 9.42 -0.48
CA ASP A 606 -16.54 8.64 0.37
C ASP A 606 -17.09 7.22 0.60
N THR A 607 -18.41 7.02 0.48
CA THR A 607 -19.09 5.72 0.63
C THR A 607 -20.12 5.53 -0.51
N PRO A 608 -20.52 4.28 -0.86
CA PRO A 608 -21.73 4.10 -1.66
C PRO A 608 -22.87 4.84 -0.94
N CYS A 609 -23.74 5.53 -1.69
CA CYS A 609 -24.81 6.37 -1.13
C CYS A 609 -25.93 5.56 -0.42
N GLU A 610 -25.60 4.44 0.22
CA GLU A 610 -26.41 3.79 1.24
C GLU A 610 -26.52 4.72 2.44
N GLY A 611 -27.67 5.39 2.57
CA GLY A 611 -28.00 6.07 3.81
C GLY A 611 -27.57 7.53 3.95
N ILE A 612 -27.33 8.27 2.87
CA ILE A 612 -27.24 9.74 2.94
C ILE A 612 -28.55 10.25 3.54
N SER A 613 -28.44 10.72 4.79
CA SER A 613 -29.53 11.38 5.49
C SER A 613 -29.43 12.87 5.22
N ALA A 614 -30.43 13.44 4.57
CA ALA A 614 -30.49 14.87 4.27
C ALA A 614 -31.84 15.45 4.66
N GLU A 615 -31.86 16.73 4.95
CA GLU A 615 -33.08 17.46 5.28
C GLU A 615 -33.58 18.16 4.01
N LEU A 616 -34.83 17.89 3.62
CA LEU A 616 -35.49 18.60 2.54
C LEU A 616 -35.72 20.07 2.91
N PRO A 617 -35.94 20.97 1.92
CA PRO A 617 -36.23 22.39 2.18
C PRO A 617 -37.42 22.64 3.11
N ASP A 618 -38.32 21.66 3.26
CA ASP A 618 -39.50 21.71 4.15
C ASP A 618 -39.21 21.22 5.58
N GLY A 619 -37.96 20.86 5.89
CA GLY A 619 -37.52 20.37 7.20
C GLY A 619 -37.74 18.86 7.41
N SER A 620 -38.30 18.14 6.44
CA SER A 620 -38.44 16.69 6.52
C SER A 620 -37.11 15.99 6.26
N ARG A 621 -36.85 14.85 6.90
CA ARG A 621 -35.61 14.07 6.73
C ARG A 621 -35.82 12.95 5.71
N ILE A 622 -34.94 12.87 4.73
CA ILE A 622 -34.86 11.76 3.77
C ILE A 622 -33.58 10.99 4.00
N GLN A 623 -33.65 9.67 3.82
CA GLN A 623 -32.51 8.78 3.80
C GLN A 623 -32.50 8.09 2.43
N THR A 624 -31.35 8.09 1.74
CA THR A 624 -31.21 7.32 0.50
C THR A 624 -31.26 5.82 0.84
N LEU A 625 -32.20 5.08 0.24
CA LEU A 625 -32.14 3.62 0.21
C LEU A 625 -31.32 3.24 -1.02
N ASN A 626 -30.24 2.50 -0.83
CA ASN A 626 -29.73 1.70 -1.93
C ASN A 626 -30.63 0.47 -2.05
N ARG A 627 -31.07 0.16 -3.26
CA ARG A 627 -31.85 -1.04 -3.51
C ARG A 627 -30.90 -2.21 -3.78
N ALA A 628 -29.99 -2.48 -2.83
CA ALA A 628 -29.16 -3.69 -2.84
C ALA A 628 -29.87 -4.88 -2.16
N THR A 629 -30.96 -4.67 -1.42
CA THR A 629 -31.80 -5.77 -0.91
C THR A 629 -32.87 -6.15 -1.92
N VAL A 630 -32.49 -6.77 -3.04
CA VAL A 630 -33.42 -7.63 -3.78
C VAL A 630 -33.32 -9.03 -3.17
N ASP A 631 -34.35 -9.39 -2.40
CA ASP A 631 -34.63 -10.76 -1.95
C ASP A 631 -34.44 -11.74 -3.13
N THR A 632 -33.34 -12.49 -3.10
CA THR A 632 -32.82 -13.36 -4.19
C THR A 632 -33.77 -14.50 -4.56
N ARG A 633 -34.92 -14.62 -3.90
CA ARG A 633 -35.91 -15.67 -4.15
C ARG A 633 -37.01 -15.30 -5.13
N LYS A 634 -37.16 -14.04 -5.57
CA LYS A 634 -38.35 -13.63 -6.35
C LYS A 634 -38.18 -12.97 -7.73
N CYS A 635 -36.99 -12.60 -8.18
CA CYS A 635 -36.84 -12.00 -9.52
C CYS A 635 -35.84 -12.79 -10.37
N LYS A 636 -36.35 -13.72 -11.19
CA LYS A 636 -35.55 -14.54 -12.12
C LYS A 636 -35.47 -13.96 -13.55
N GLU A 637 -35.82 -12.69 -13.77
CA GLU A 637 -35.96 -12.15 -15.14
C GLU A 637 -35.38 -10.74 -15.39
N GLU A 638 -34.46 -10.22 -14.57
CA GLU A 638 -33.76 -8.97 -14.89
C GLU A 638 -32.23 -9.17 -14.97
N LYS A 639 -31.63 -8.55 -15.99
CA LYS A 639 -30.20 -8.66 -16.34
C LYS A 639 -29.31 -8.11 -15.21
N PRO A 640 -28.16 -8.74 -14.92
CA PRO A 640 -27.18 -8.17 -14.00
C PRO A 640 -26.57 -6.90 -14.65
N GLY A 641 -26.52 -5.78 -13.92
CA GLY A 641 -25.72 -4.62 -14.34
C GLY A 641 -26.32 -3.22 -14.19
N GLN A 642 -27.56 -3.02 -13.71
CA GLN A 642 -28.14 -1.67 -13.61
C GLN A 642 -28.27 -1.17 -12.16
N LYS A 643 -27.21 -0.54 -11.63
CA LYS A 643 -27.26 0.22 -10.37
C LYS A 643 -28.13 1.46 -10.59
N THR A 644 -29.38 1.44 -10.13
CA THR A 644 -30.28 2.60 -10.19
C THR A 644 -30.19 3.40 -8.90
N TRP A 645 -29.62 4.59 -8.97
CA TRP A 645 -29.58 5.55 -7.86
C TRP A 645 -30.91 6.28 -7.81
N VAL A 646 -31.78 5.90 -6.87
CA VAL A 646 -33.12 6.49 -6.75
C VAL A 646 -33.23 7.08 -5.35
N SER A 647 -33.39 8.40 -5.23
CA SER A 647 -33.93 8.94 -3.98
C SER A 647 -35.36 8.43 -3.85
N ASN A 648 -35.76 7.92 -2.67
CA ASN A 648 -37.07 7.29 -2.47
C ASN A 648 -38.27 8.20 -2.82
N THR A 649 -38.03 9.48 -3.07
CA THR A 649 -39.02 10.52 -3.33
C THR A 649 -38.86 11.21 -4.68
N GLY A 650 -37.79 10.91 -5.46
CA GLY A 650 -37.43 11.69 -6.65
C GLY A 650 -37.08 13.16 -6.33
N SER A 651 -36.83 13.48 -5.06
CA SER A 651 -36.51 14.84 -4.60
C SER A 651 -35.01 15.06 -4.51
N PRO A 652 -34.52 16.30 -4.74
CA PRO A 652 -33.13 16.67 -4.53
C PRO A 652 -32.70 16.53 -3.06
N ILE A 653 -31.47 16.09 -2.84
CA ILE A 653 -30.86 15.96 -1.52
C ILE A 653 -30.13 17.26 -1.19
N ALA A 654 -30.47 17.92 -0.09
CA ALA A 654 -29.75 19.12 0.35
C ALA A 654 -28.39 18.75 0.94
N VAL A 655 -27.34 19.43 0.47
CA VAL A 655 -25.97 19.30 0.95
C VAL A 655 -25.32 20.67 1.13
N TRP A 656 -24.23 20.69 1.89
CA TRP A 656 -23.46 21.90 2.15
C TRP A 656 -22.03 21.73 1.68
N LEU A 657 -21.50 22.74 1.00
CA LEU A 657 -20.16 22.70 0.42
C LEU A 657 -19.26 23.64 1.19
N LEU A 658 -18.28 23.07 1.90
CA LEU A 658 -17.23 23.85 2.54
C LEU A 658 -16.09 24.01 1.54
N HIS A 659 -15.76 25.26 1.21
CA HIS A 659 -14.67 25.56 0.29
C HIS A 659 -13.32 25.19 0.92
N LEU A 660 -12.46 24.47 0.18
CA LEU A 660 -11.18 23.98 0.70
C LEU A 660 -10.02 24.97 0.49
N PHE A 661 -9.85 25.50 -0.73
CA PHE A 661 -8.66 26.27 -1.10
C PHE A 661 -9.00 27.62 -1.73
N SER A 662 -8.39 28.71 -1.26
CA SER A 662 -8.62 30.07 -1.80
C SER A 662 -7.87 30.33 -3.11
N HIS A 663 -6.85 29.54 -3.43
CA HIS A 663 -6.08 29.67 -4.66
C HIS A 663 -5.69 28.28 -5.19
N SER A 664 -6.01 28.00 -6.45
CA SER A 664 -5.55 26.79 -7.16
C SER A 664 -4.96 27.18 -8.51
N HIS A 665 -3.84 26.57 -8.89
CA HIS A 665 -3.22 26.79 -10.21
C HIS A 665 -4.03 26.22 -11.38
N LEU A 666 -5.08 25.43 -11.08
CA LEU A 666 -5.86 24.69 -12.07
C LEU A 666 -7.18 25.38 -12.45
N HIS A 667 -7.45 26.61 -11.99
CA HIS A 667 -8.77 27.27 -12.14
C HIS A 667 -9.93 26.39 -11.65
N GLN A 668 -9.69 25.56 -10.62
CA GLN A 668 -10.68 24.68 -10.01
C GLN A 668 -10.88 25.02 -8.53
N SER A 669 -12.13 25.12 -8.10
CA SER A 669 -12.54 25.25 -6.71
C SER A 669 -12.87 23.88 -6.16
N GLU A 670 -12.22 23.49 -5.07
CA GLU A 670 -12.44 22.20 -4.42
C GLU A 670 -13.29 22.37 -3.16
N PHE A 671 -14.17 21.41 -2.92
CA PHE A 671 -15.15 21.45 -1.84
C PHE A 671 -15.19 20.13 -1.06
N LEU A 672 -15.36 20.26 0.25
CA LEU A 672 -15.84 19.18 1.11
C LEU A 672 -17.37 19.18 1.09
N ILE A 673 -17.97 18.04 0.81
CA ILE A 673 -19.42 17.85 0.80
C ILE A 673 -19.85 17.38 2.18
N LEU A 674 -20.74 18.15 2.80
CA LEU A 674 -21.27 17.90 4.12
C LEU A 674 -22.78 17.64 4.04
N GLY A 675 -23.27 16.67 4.80
CA GLY A 675 -24.68 16.46 5.09
C GLY A 675 -24.98 16.71 6.56
N LYS A 676 -26.25 16.89 6.92
CA LYS A 676 -26.64 16.94 8.34
C LYS A 676 -26.55 15.54 8.94
N SER A 677 -25.97 15.42 10.13
CA SER A 677 -25.92 14.15 10.84
C SER A 677 -27.33 13.70 11.25
N SER A 678 -27.66 12.44 10.95
CA SER A 678 -28.91 11.82 11.40
C SER A 678 -28.90 11.55 12.91
N SER A 679 -27.73 11.21 13.45
CA SER A 679 -27.50 10.84 14.86
C SER A 679 -27.20 12.03 15.77
N HIS A 680 -26.65 13.13 15.26
CA HIS A 680 -26.27 14.30 16.06
C HIS A 680 -26.95 15.57 15.56
N ILE A 681 -27.98 16.02 16.28
CA ILE A 681 -28.75 17.22 15.92
C ILE A 681 -27.82 18.45 15.88
N GLY A 682 -27.90 19.20 14.78
CA GLY A 682 -27.12 20.43 14.58
C GLY A 682 -25.68 20.22 14.13
N LYS A 683 -25.22 18.98 13.96
CA LYS A 683 -23.89 18.65 13.45
C LYS A 683 -23.96 18.12 12.01
N PHE A 684 -22.83 18.14 11.33
CA PHE A 684 -22.64 17.69 9.97
C PHE A 684 -21.88 16.36 9.93
N GLN A 685 -22.02 15.62 8.84
CA GLN A 685 -21.19 14.47 8.49
C GLN A 685 -20.57 14.75 7.13
N ARG A 686 -19.32 14.33 6.95
CA ARG A 686 -18.64 14.32 5.67
C ARG A 686 -19.26 13.24 4.78
N ILE A 687 -19.60 13.61 3.54
CA ILE A 687 -20.19 12.73 2.53
C ILE A 687 -19.21 12.45 1.39
N GLY A 688 -18.36 13.42 1.06
CA GLY A 688 -17.49 13.33 -0.11
C GLY A 688 -16.75 14.61 -0.41
N THR A 689 -16.21 14.68 -1.63
CA THR A 689 -15.54 15.87 -2.17
C THR A 689 -16.02 16.18 -3.58
N SER A 690 -15.85 17.42 -4.00
CA SER A 690 -16.11 17.85 -5.38
C SER A 690 -15.00 18.79 -5.85
N ALA A 691 -14.73 18.78 -7.15
CA ALA A 691 -13.91 19.79 -7.82
C ALA A 691 -14.77 20.48 -8.88
N ILE A 692 -14.65 21.80 -9.01
CA ILE A 692 -15.51 22.61 -9.89
C ILE A 692 -14.67 23.66 -10.59
N GLY A 693 -14.65 23.65 -11.91
CA GLY A 693 -13.93 24.64 -12.70
C GLY A 693 -13.37 24.13 -14.01
N GLN A 694 -14.15 23.37 -14.78
CA GLN A 694 -13.71 22.89 -16.09
C GLN A 694 -13.52 24.04 -17.11
N THR A 695 -14.09 25.22 -16.84
CA THR A 695 -13.88 26.45 -17.61
C THR A 695 -13.65 27.67 -16.72
N VAL A 696 -12.94 28.68 -17.23
CA VAL A 696 -12.72 29.96 -16.53
C VAL A 696 -14.05 30.62 -16.14
N ALA A 697 -15.07 30.56 -17.01
CA ALA A 697 -16.38 31.13 -16.74
C ALA A 697 -17.08 30.45 -15.54
N THR A 698 -17.03 29.11 -15.48
CA THR A 698 -17.59 28.37 -14.33
C THR A 698 -16.84 28.65 -13.03
N HIS A 699 -15.52 28.84 -13.10
CA HIS A 699 -14.72 29.20 -11.92
C HIS A 699 -15.08 30.60 -11.40
N ASP A 700 -15.15 31.59 -12.29
CA ASP A 700 -15.48 32.98 -11.93
C ASP A 700 -16.89 33.07 -11.30
N GLN A 701 -17.85 32.31 -11.82
CA GLN A 701 -19.20 32.24 -11.27
C GLN A 701 -19.23 31.64 -9.86
N VAL A 702 -18.46 30.58 -9.61
CA VAL A 702 -18.29 30.01 -8.26
C VAL A 702 -17.65 31.04 -7.30
N GLN A 703 -16.66 31.81 -7.76
CA GLN A 703 -16.07 32.88 -6.95
C GLN A 703 -17.09 33.96 -6.56
N LEU A 704 -17.97 34.37 -7.48
CA LEU A 704 -19.06 35.32 -7.16
C LEU A 704 -20.02 34.76 -6.09
N ILE A 705 -20.39 33.48 -6.19
CA ILE A 705 -21.23 32.82 -5.18
C ILE A 705 -20.51 32.78 -3.82
N LEU A 706 -19.21 32.46 -3.82
CA LEU A 706 -18.39 32.46 -2.61
C LEU A 706 -18.30 33.86 -1.98
N GLU A 707 -18.13 34.93 -2.75
CA GLU A 707 -18.04 36.31 -2.25
C GLU A 707 -19.31 36.78 -1.53
N SER A 708 -20.46 36.30 -1.97
CA SER A 708 -21.76 36.61 -1.34
C SER A 708 -22.09 35.74 -0.12
N SER A 709 -21.26 34.75 0.20
CA SER A 709 -21.55 33.75 1.23
C SER A 709 -20.85 34.08 2.56
N PRO A 710 -21.56 33.95 3.71
CA PRO A 710 -20.99 34.22 5.00
C PRO A 710 -19.98 33.14 5.42
N ASP A 711 -19.05 33.56 6.27
CA ASP A 711 -18.18 32.64 7.00
C ASP A 711 -18.97 32.01 8.17
N ILE A 712 -19.00 30.69 8.25
CA ILE A 712 -19.84 29.93 9.18
C ILE A 712 -18.98 28.91 9.93
N GLU A 713 -19.25 28.75 11.22
CA GLU A 713 -18.75 27.63 12.01
C GLU A 713 -19.65 26.41 11.89
N VAL A 714 -19.06 25.28 11.52
CA VAL A 714 -19.73 23.98 11.43
C VAL A 714 -19.02 22.96 12.31
N SER A 715 -19.79 22.07 12.93
CA SER A 715 -19.26 20.94 13.68
C SER A 715 -19.51 19.67 12.86
N VAL A 716 -18.44 18.95 12.52
CA VAL A 716 -18.50 17.71 11.73
C VAL A 716 -18.20 16.52 12.63
N VAL A 717 -19.09 15.51 12.67
CA VAL A 717 -18.97 14.25 13.42
C VAL A 717 -18.65 13.07 12.54
#